data_AF-A0A662G7T1-F1
#
_entry.id   AF-A0A662G7T1-F1
#
_cell.length_a   1.000
_cell.length_b   1.000
_cell.length_c   1.000
_cell.angle_alpha   90.00
_cell.angle_beta   90.00
_cell.angle_gamma   90.00
#
_symmetry.space_group_name_H-M   'P 1'
#
loop_
_entity.id
_entity.type
_entity.pdbx_description
1 polymer ?
#
loop_
_entity_poly.entity_id
_entity_poly.type
_entity_poly.pdbx_seq_one_letter_code
_entity_poly.pdbx_strand_id
1 'polypeptide(L)'
;MVRIARESIRELASVLRKYLKIPELRRSALAVIGRFDIFRVMLEEFRAQKPHEEKEPIELYAADLAAYLLVNQLLFYHILSRRLGLKTIPEVNPLDPPEDLLDRLRTLLNKVRDRYPKILEPDLIDVFKRISNQARFPIAKFVSVLSSLRPEHISEDLLGRLYHETIPEETRKALGAFYTKPRAARLLANLSIDRWDEKVLDPACGSGTILVECYHRKRRLAPRMDLDELHRQLISHLYGIDIMTFAFHMSCINLAAQHMLTPCDPNIIPRDGISAMLEAAPKGNPHVPLLKWIHELSKTGIPSSFDVVIMNPPFTRRERLPKQERERVKALIPEVKGRVGYWAYFVIAADNVLKRGGKLALVAPEGFFNWAGESVRRFLLSRGYPIDYVIKSAVEFFSEQAAFRDYLVVMTKSGTTGNPTVIILKKTLDELDVVQLAEQIRQFRLSSYPKIETEHFLGIKPPRDLVLDYISNLKPLVGLNTLKGFELFSELMEEIKGLPRLSELDVDIFQYNPGFYRGDKVVASYARKLFASRYGARAPSLVFDVEVSGENIFFVERRNRLKFKVNRAQVVHSLRSYAGVIHMDITGEEEFALVDPEVIPGDVRKLTGLIDEDVLRRATSDIAEAYKDHGGNILLGRRVFLTTIPYLAYYSDNKLTGTAVMLNMKTDMPLERARALTLFLNSSLT
;
A
#
# COMPACT_ATOMS: atom_id res chain seq x y z
N MET A 1 -14.38 -6.23 32.98
CA MET A 1 -12.98 -6.70 32.86
C MET A 1 -12.15 -5.78 32.00
N VAL A 2 -12.42 -5.74 30.69
CA VAL A 2 -11.66 -4.95 29.69
C VAL A 2 -11.41 -3.50 30.14
N ARG A 3 -12.47 -2.81 30.60
CA ARG A 3 -12.36 -1.42 31.11
C ARG A 3 -11.33 -1.30 32.23
N ILE A 4 -11.40 -2.18 33.23
CA ILE A 4 -10.49 -2.15 34.39
C ILE A 4 -9.07 -2.53 33.99
N ALA A 5 -8.90 -3.52 33.10
CA ALA A 5 -7.59 -3.85 32.56
C ALA A 5 -6.94 -2.63 31.88
N ARG A 6 -7.70 -1.89 31.04
CA ARG A 6 -7.23 -0.65 30.41
C ARG A 6 -6.87 0.43 31.43
N GLU A 7 -7.69 0.62 32.46
CA GLU A 7 -7.39 1.56 33.55
C GLU A 7 -6.08 1.20 34.27
N SER A 8 -5.92 -0.07 34.68
CA SER A 8 -4.70 -0.54 35.32
C SER A 8 -3.47 -0.41 34.41
N ILE A 9 -3.60 -0.68 33.10
CA ILE A 9 -2.52 -0.48 32.13
C ILE A 9 -2.14 1.00 32.05
N ARG A 10 -3.13 1.91 31.94
CA ARG A 10 -2.89 3.36 31.88
C ARG A 10 -2.23 3.89 33.16
N GLU A 11 -2.69 3.45 34.33
CA GLU A 11 -2.09 3.81 35.62
C GLU A 11 -0.65 3.30 35.71
N LEU A 12 -0.41 2.03 35.38
CA LEU A 12 0.91 1.42 35.43
C LEU A 12 1.88 2.05 34.42
N ALA A 13 1.42 2.34 33.21
CA ALA A 13 2.20 3.06 32.21
C ALA A 13 2.51 4.49 32.67
N SER A 14 1.55 5.20 33.28
CA SER A 14 1.75 6.53 33.87
C SER A 14 2.84 6.52 34.94
N VAL A 15 2.86 5.50 35.80
CA VAL A 15 3.96 5.31 36.77
C VAL A 15 5.27 5.13 36.02
N LEU A 16 5.37 4.16 35.10
CA LEU A 16 6.61 3.87 34.37
C LEU A 16 7.16 5.10 33.63
N ARG A 17 6.30 5.89 32.98
CA ARG A 17 6.65 7.13 32.26
C ARG A 17 7.39 8.13 33.14
N LYS A 18 6.99 8.30 34.42
CA LYS A 18 7.65 9.20 35.38
C LYS A 18 9.12 8.83 35.63
N TYR A 19 9.47 7.55 35.44
CA TYR A 19 10.79 7.00 35.73
C TYR A 19 11.59 6.64 34.46
N LEU A 20 11.08 6.89 33.25
CA LEU A 20 11.81 6.66 31.99
C LEU A 20 13.04 7.56 31.80
N LYS A 21 13.28 8.53 32.70
CA LYS A 21 14.57 9.26 32.76
C LYS A 21 15.72 8.36 33.23
N ILE A 22 15.43 7.25 33.90
CA ILE A 22 16.43 6.27 34.35
C ILE A 22 16.88 5.44 33.12
N PRO A 23 18.16 5.48 32.71
CA PRO A 23 18.62 4.88 31.46
C PRO A 23 18.36 3.37 31.35
N GLU A 24 18.51 2.60 32.43
CA GLU A 24 18.28 1.15 32.43
C GLU A 24 16.80 0.81 32.27
N LEU A 25 15.91 1.56 32.94
CA LEU A 25 14.45 1.40 32.80
C LEU A 25 14.00 1.78 31.41
N ARG A 26 14.54 2.88 30.85
CA ARG A 26 14.27 3.28 29.47
C ARG A 26 14.70 2.20 28.48
N ARG A 27 15.91 1.64 28.63
CA ARG A 27 16.39 0.54 27.77
C ARG A 27 15.49 -0.68 27.86
N SER A 28 15.07 -1.04 29.07
CA SER A 28 14.20 -2.22 29.29
C SER A 28 12.81 -2.01 28.69
N ALA A 29 12.21 -0.83 28.86
CA ALA A 29 10.91 -0.49 28.25
C ALA A 29 11.00 -0.41 26.72
N LEU A 30 12.08 0.14 26.17
CA LEU A 30 12.30 0.17 24.71
C LEU A 30 12.59 -1.23 24.14
N ALA A 31 13.19 -2.14 24.89
CA ALA A 31 13.41 -3.52 24.46
C ALA A 31 12.09 -4.28 24.21
N VAL A 32 11.02 -3.92 24.94
CA VAL A 32 9.66 -4.44 24.70
C VAL A 32 9.13 -4.07 23.31
N ILE A 33 9.57 -2.94 22.76
CA ILE A 33 9.23 -2.54 21.40
C ILE A 33 10.01 -3.37 20.37
N GLY A 34 11.33 -3.56 20.56
CA GLY A 34 12.19 -4.20 19.55
C GLY A 34 12.79 -3.16 18.60
N ARG A 35 12.55 -3.26 17.28
CA ARG A 35 13.08 -2.33 16.25
C ARG A 35 12.36 -0.98 16.27
N PHE A 36 12.75 -0.16 17.25
CA PHE A 36 12.20 1.17 17.53
C PHE A 36 12.26 2.15 16.34
N ASP A 37 13.32 2.08 15.54
CA ASP A 37 13.51 2.92 14.36
C ASP A 37 12.43 2.65 13.29
N ILE A 38 12.06 1.39 13.07
CA ILE A 38 10.98 1.00 12.17
C ILE A 38 9.62 1.37 12.77
N PHE A 39 9.43 1.10 14.06
CA PHE A 39 8.19 1.46 14.76
C PHE A 39 7.87 2.96 14.65
N ARG A 40 8.88 3.82 14.81
CA ARG A 40 8.74 5.26 14.65
C ARG A 40 8.26 5.63 13.25
N VAL A 41 8.85 5.04 12.21
CA VAL A 41 8.46 5.31 10.81
C VAL A 41 7.01 4.89 10.54
N MET A 42 6.62 3.72 11.06
CA MET A 42 5.24 3.22 10.95
C MET A 42 4.25 4.18 11.64
N LEU A 43 4.56 4.65 12.84
CA LEU A 43 3.74 5.63 13.56
C LEU A 43 3.66 6.99 12.84
N GLU A 44 4.78 7.48 12.30
CA GLU A 44 4.82 8.74 11.56
C GLU A 44 3.97 8.70 10.29
N GLU A 45 3.94 7.55 9.61
CA GLU A 45 3.10 7.33 8.44
C GLU A 45 1.61 7.32 8.77
N PHE A 46 1.23 6.70 9.87
CA PHE A 46 -0.13 6.77 10.39
C PHE A 46 -0.52 8.21 10.76
N ARG A 47 0.36 8.94 11.47
CA ARG A 47 0.16 10.33 11.89
C ARG A 47 0.13 11.32 10.72
N ALA A 48 0.80 11.04 9.61
CA ALA A 48 0.74 11.88 8.40
C ALA A 48 -0.68 12.00 7.82
N GLN A 49 -1.62 11.15 8.25
CA GLN A 49 -3.03 11.21 7.89
C GLN A 49 -3.84 12.15 8.81
N LYS A 50 -3.25 12.62 9.92
CA LYS A 50 -3.86 13.50 10.93
C LYS A 50 -2.89 14.61 11.39
N PRO A 51 -2.67 15.65 10.58
CA PRO A 51 -1.64 16.66 10.82
C PRO A 51 -1.88 17.58 12.05
N HIS A 52 -3.05 17.52 12.68
CA HIS A 52 -3.46 18.41 13.78
C HIS A 52 -3.31 17.82 15.20
N GLU A 53 -2.87 16.56 15.35
CA GLU A 53 -2.67 15.93 16.67
C GLU A 53 -1.24 16.20 17.20
N GLU A 54 -1.10 16.54 18.49
CA GLU A 54 0.20 16.76 19.13
C GLU A 54 1.09 15.51 19.04
N LYS A 55 2.38 15.71 18.76
CA LYS A 55 3.35 14.61 18.67
C LYS A 55 3.67 14.07 20.06
N GLU A 56 2.92 13.08 20.50
CA GLU A 56 3.23 12.33 21.71
C GLU A 56 4.60 11.62 21.58
N PRO A 57 5.50 11.74 22.59
CA PRO A 57 6.78 11.05 22.61
C PRO A 57 6.60 9.55 22.56
N ILE A 58 7.43 8.87 21.76
CA ILE A 58 7.33 7.44 21.49
C ILE A 58 7.63 6.57 22.72
N GLU A 59 8.35 7.13 23.68
CA GLU A 59 8.54 6.58 25.03
C GLU A 59 7.20 6.34 25.76
N LEU A 60 6.13 7.06 25.41
CA LEU A 60 4.79 6.84 25.97
C LEU A 60 4.22 5.48 25.54
N TYR A 61 4.35 5.11 24.26
CA TYR A 61 3.92 3.80 23.76
C TYR A 61 4.76 2.66 24.34
N ALA A 62 6.06 2.88 24.57
CA ALA A 62 6.92 1.88 25.21
C ALA A 62 6.42 1.51 26.60
N ALA A 63 6.04 2.51 27.39
CA ALA A 63 5.48 2.28 28.71
C ALA A 63 4.10 1.60 28.64
N ASP A 64 3.23 2.00 27.71
CA ASP A 64 1.93 1.37 27.51
C ASP A 64 2.06 -0.10 27.15
N LEU A 65 2.96 -0.43 26.23
CA LEU A 65 3.22 -1.80 25.79
C LEU A 65 3.82 -2.65 26.91
N ALA A 66 4.77 -2.12 27.68
CA ALA A 66 5.34 -2.83 28.82
C ALA A 66 4.28 -3.15 29.90
N ALA A 67 3.44 -2.16 30.23
CA ALA A 67 2.35 -2.32 31.19
C ALA A 67 1.30 -3.33 30.67
N TYR A 68 0.95 -3.22 29.40
CA TYR A 68 0.02 -4.11 28.71
C TYR A 68 0.50 -5.57 28.75
N LEU A 69 1.76 -5.84 28.38
CA LEU A 69 2.30 -7.19 28.37
C LEU A 69 2.35 -7.80 29.78
N LEU A 70 2.69 -7.00 30.81
CA LEU A 70 2.66 -7.50 32.19
C LEU A 70 1.23 -7.89 32.61
N VAL A 71 0.26 -7.02 32.33
CA VAL A 71 -1.16 -7.29 32.61
C VAL A 71 -1.65 -8.54 31.88
N ASN A 72 -1.21 -8.76 30.65
CA ASN A 72 -1.52 -9.98 29.90
C ASN A 72 -0.85 -11.24 30.47
N GLN A 73 0.41 -11.17 30.93
CA GLN A 73 1.06 -12.29 31.63
C GLN A 73 0.31 -12.68 32.91
N LEU A 74 -0.13 -11.69 33.67
CA LEU A 74 -0.92 -11.90 34.89
C LEU A 74 -2.30 -12.49 34.59
N LEU A 75 -3.00 -11.97 33.57
CA LEU A 75 -4.27 -12.51 33.11
C LEU A 75 -4.12 -13.97 32.62
N PHE A 76 -3.09 -14.24 31.82
CA PHE A 76 -2.77 -15.58 31.32
C PHE A 76 -2.52 -16.55 32.48
N TYR A 77 -1.67 -16.18 33.44
CA TYR A 77 -1.41 -17.00 34.62
C TYR A 77 -2.66 -17.22 35.47
N HIS A 78 -3.49 -16.19 35.68
CA HIS A 78 -4.71 -16.32 36.47
C HIS A 78 -5.65 -17.36 35.88
N ILE A 79 -5.93 -17.26 34.58
CA ILE A 79 -6.81 -18.21 33.88
C ILE A 79 -6.22 -19.63 33.94
N LEU A 80 -4.94 -19.77 33.59
CA LEU A 80 -4.24 -21.05 33.57
C LEU A 80 -4.24 -21.71 34.96
N SER A 81 -3.89 -20.95 36.00
CA SER A 81 -3.79 -21.48 37.37
C SER A 81 -5.15 -21.93 37.91
N ARG A 82 -6.24 -21.20 37.61
CA ARG A 82 -7.60 -21.60 37.98
C ARG A 82 -8.05 -22.87 37.27
N ARG A 83 -7.85 -22.96 35.95
CA ARG A 83 -8.29 -24.14 35.19
C ARG A 83 -7.49 -25.40 35.49
N LEU A 84 -6.21 -25.28 35.85
CA LEU A 84 -5.32 -26.39 36.20
C LEU A 84 -5.27 -26.71 37.70
N GLY A 85 -6.02 -25.98 38.56
CA GLY A 85 -5.96 -26.15 40.01
C GLY A 85 -4.59 -25.84 40.63
N LEU A 86 -3.80 -24.97 40.00
CA LEU A 86 -2.49 -24.55 40.52
C LEU A 86 -2.64 -23.45 41.58
N LYS A 87 -1.52 -23.11 42.25
CA LYS A 87 -1.50 -21.99 43.21
C LYS A 87 -1.93 -20.70 42.52
N THR A 88 -3.07 -20.16 42.89
CA THR A 88 -3.63 -18.95 42.29
C THR A 88 -2.90 -17.69 42.77
N ILE A 89 -3.12 -16.60 42.04
CA ILE A 89 -2.70 -15.27 42.51
C ILE A 89 -3.44 -15.00 43.84
N PRO A 90 -2.74 -14.57 44.92
CA PRO A 90 -3.37 -14.29 46.20
C PRO A 90 -4.39 -13.15 46.06
N GLU A 91 -5.43 -13.16 46.90
CA GLU A 91 -6.27 -11.98 47.07
C GLU A 91 -5.45 -10.88 47.74
N VAL A 92 -5.58 -9.66 47.21
CA VAL A 92 -4.80 -8.50 47.64
C VAL A 92 -5.76 -7.35 47.87
N ASN A 93 -5.62 -6.64 48.99
CA ASN A 93 -6.28 -5.37 49.21
C ASN A 93 -5.60 -4.31 48.31
N PRO A 94 -6.30 -3.73 47.32
CA PRO A 94 -5.69 -2.74 46.43
C PRO A 94 -5.33 -1.42 47.14
N LEU A 95 -5.92 -1.14 48.31
CA LEU A 95 -5.62 0.04 49.12
C LEU A 95 -4.37 -0.11 49.98
N ASP A 96 -4.02 -1.36 50.32
CA ASP A 96 -2.84 -1.69 51.13
C ASP A 96 -2.15 -2.95 50.57
N PRO A 97 -1.48 -2.83 49.42
CA PRO A 97 -0.84 -3.96 48.76
C PRO A 97 0.46 -4.36 49.48
N PRO A 98 0.74 -5.67 49.70
CA PRO A 98 1.98 -6.14 50.31
C PRO A 98 3.23 -5.60 49.61
N GLU A 99 4.27 -5.27 50.37
CA GLU A 99 5.55 -4.78 49.83
C GLU A 99 6.22 -5.79 48.90
N ASP A 100 6.05 -7.08 49.18
CA ASP A 100 6.61 -8.20 48.43
C ASP A 100 5.70 -8.70 47.28
N LEU A 101 4.64 -7.97 46.93
CA LEU A 101 3.64 -8.40 45.94
C LEU A 101 4.28 -8.80 44.60
N LEU A 102 5.18 -7.99 44.05
CA LEU A 102 5.83 -8.28 42.76
C LEU A 102 6.68 -9.55 42.84
N ASP A 103 7.39 -9.79 43.94
CA ASP A 103 8.20 -10.99 44.14
C ASP A 103 7.34 -12.25 44.29
N ARG A 104 6.18 -12.14 44.96
CA ARG A 104 5.17 -13.21 44.99
C ARG A 104 4.66 -13.55 43.59
N LEU A 105 4.30 -12.53 42.79
CA LEU A 105 3.83 -12.71 41.43
C LEU A 105 4.91 -13.36 40.54
N ARG A 106 6.15 -12.88 40.62
CA ARG A 106 7.28 -13.47 39.90
C ARG A 106 7.47 -14.95 40.22
N THR A 107 7.39 -15.31 41.51
CA THR A 107 7.49 -16.70 41.97
C THR A 107 6.38 -17.57 41.39
N LEU A 108 5.15 -17.05 41.29
CA LEU A 108 4.02 -17.76 40.70
C LEU A 108 4.21 -17.97 39.19
N LEU A 109 4.58 -16.93 38.45
CA LEU A 109 4.83 -17.00 37.00
C LEU A 109 5.94 -18.02 36.67
N ASN A 110 7.00 -18.07 37.49
CA ASN A 110 8.10 -19.01 37.31
C ASN A 110 7.67 -20.48 37.37
N LYS A 111 6.63 -20.84 38.13
CA LYS A 111 6.18 -22.24 38.28
C LYS A 111 5.63 -22.87 37.01
N VAL A 112 5.16 -22.04 36.07
CA VAL A 112 4.57 -22.49 34.81
C VAL A 112 5.37 -21.98 33.61
N ARG A 113 6.52 -21.34 33.85
CA ARG A 113 7.38 -20.78 32.81
C ARG A 113 7.83 -21.85 31.83
N ASP A 114 8.20 -23.03 32.31
CA ASP A 114 8.67 -24.15 31.45
C ASP A 114 7.57 -24.68 30.52
N ARG A 115 6.29 -24.48 30.87
CA ARG A 115 5.14 -24.88 30.03
C ARG A 115 4.84 -23.86 28.92
N TYR A 116 5.17 -22.60 29.14
CA TYR A 116 4.90 -21.48 28.22
C TYR A 116 6.08 -20.49 28.18
N PRO A 117 7.28 -20.93 27.75
CA PRO A 117 8.51 -20.15 27.88
C PRO A 117 8.42 -18.82 27.15
N LYS A 118 7.95 -18.81 25.90
CA LYS A 118 7.82 -17.58 25.09
C LYS A 118 6.86 -16.54 25.66
N ILE A 119 5.91 -16.94 26.51
CA ILE A 119 4.94 -16.04 27.15
C ILE A 119 5.51 -15.51 28.48
N LEU A 120 6.17 -16.35 29.27
CA LEU A 120 6.50 -16.10 30.68
C LEU A 120 7.99 -15.95 31.01
N GLU A 121 8.87 -16.24 30.05
CA GLU A 121 10.32 -16.07 30.20
C GLU A 121 10.73 -14.59 30.22
N PRO A 122 10.15 -13.71 29.39
CA PRO A 122 10.36 -12.27 29.52
C PRO A 122 9.85 -11.77 30.87
N ASP A 123 10.82 -11.48 31.74
CA ASP A 123 10.58 -11.11 33.13
C ASP A 123 10.17 -9.64 33.24
N LEU A 124 8.92 -9.36 32.87
CA LEU A 124 8.37 -8.00 32.91
C LEU A 124 8.23 -7.48 34.35
N ILE A 125 8.18 -8.36 35.35
CA ILE A 125 8.19 -7.95 36.75
C ILE A 125 9.48 -7.18 37.08
N ASP A 126 10.63 -7.56 36.50
CA ASP A 126 11.91 -6.86 36.71
C ASP A 126 11.86 -5.39 36.26
N VAL A 127 11.14 -5.10 35.17
CA VAL A 127 10.94 -3.73 34.65
C VAL A 127 10.23 -2.85 35.68
N PHE A 128 9.26 -3.41 36.40
CA PHE A 128 8.46 -2.68 37.39
C PHE A 128 9.01 -2.80 38.82
N LYS A 129 9.94 -3.72 39.09
CA LYS A 129 10.50 -3.94 40.43
C LYS A 129 11.22 -2.72 40.99
N ARG A 130 11.92 -1.96 40.14
CA ARG A 130 12.62 -0.72 40.54
C ARG A 130 11.69 0.43 40.93
N ILE A 131 10.43 0.33 40.54
CA ILE A 131 9.36 1.29 40.83
C ILE A 131 8.23 0.60 41.63
N SER A 132 8.57 -0.46 42.38
CA SER A 132 7.61 -1.32 43.08
C SER A 132 6.70 -0.55 44.02
N ASN A 133 7.23 0.45 44.74
CA ASN A 133 6.47 1.28 45.67
C ASN A 133 5.25 1.92 45.02
N GLN A 134 5.37 2.38 43.77
CA GLN A 134 4.27 2.98 43.01
C GLN A 134 3.54 1.96 42.13
N ALA A 135 4.25 1.00 41.55
CA ALA A 135 3.70 0.01 40.62
C ALA A 135 2.83 -1.06 41.31
N ARG A 136 3.06 -1.36 42.60
CA ARG A 136 2.29 -2.37 43.33
C ARG A 136 0.80 -2.04 43.44
N PHE A 137 0.43 -0.76 43.52
CA PHE A 137 -0.96 -0.31 43.63
C PHE A 137 -1.81 -0.63 42.38
N PRO A 138 -1.45 -0.18 41.16
CA PRO A 138 -2.21 -0.52 39.96
C PRO A 138 -2.21 -2.03 39.66
N ILE A 139 -1.12 -2.75 40.00
CA ILE A 139 -1.05 -4.21 39.88
C ILE A 139 -2.02 -4.88 40.85
N ALA A 140 -2.07 -4.45 42.11
CA ALA A 140 -2.99 -4.97 43.12
C ALA A 140 -4.46 -4.70 42.76
N LYS A 141 -4.77 -3.51 42.23
CA LYS A 141 -6.09 -3.17 41.68
C LYS A 141 -6.50 -4.15 40.59
N PHE A 142 -5.61 -4.44 39.65
CA PHE A 142 -5.88 -5.41 38.58
C PHE A 142 -6.11 -6.82 39.13
N VAL A 143 -5.21 -7.29 40.00
CA VAL A 143 -5.26 -8.63 40.61
C VAL A 143 -6.55 -8.84 41.42
N SER A 144 -6.95 -7.86 42.24
CA SER A 144 -8.19 -7.90 43.01
C SER A 144 -9.41 -8.11 42.10
N VAL A 145 -9.43 -7.45 40.94
CA VAL A 145 -10.53 -7.51 39.99
C VAL A 145 -10.57 -8.83 39.21
N LEU A 146 -9.41 -9.43 38.92
CA LEU A 146 -9.36 -10.76 38.29
C LEU A 146 -10.12 -11.79 39.12
N SER A 147 -9.89 -11.82 40.44
CA SER A 147 -10.58 -12.72 41.36
C SER A 147 -12.10 -12.53 41.33
N SER A 148 -12.59 -11.30 41.24
CA SER A 148 -14.04 -11.02 41.20
C SER A 148 -14.69 -11.36 39.87
N LEU A 149 -13.99 -11.16 38.76
CA LEU A 149 -14.56 -11.31 37.42
C LEU A 149 -14.47 -12.73 36.85
N ARG A 150 -13.65 -13.60 37.44
CA ARG A 150 -13.52 -15.02 37.10
C ARG A 150 -13.35 -15.28 35.59
N PRO A 151 -12.32 -14.70 34.93
CA PRO A 151 -12.06 -14.84 33.49
C PRO A 151 -11.90 -16.29 33.01
N GLU A 152 -11.60 -17.21 33.90
CA GLU A 152 -11.40 -18.62 33.60
C GLU A 152 -12.61 -19.30 32.95
N HIS A 153 -13.82 -18.75 33.12
CA HIS A 153 -15.06 -19.24 32.50
C HIS A 153 -15.32 -18.70 31.09
N ILE A 154 -14.47 -17.79 30.58
CA ILE A 154 -14.59 -17.26 29.22
C ILE A 154 -14.18 -18.36 28.22
N SER A 155 -14.98 -18.55 27.16
CA SER A 155 -14.64 -19.52 26.11
C SER A 155 -13.33 -19.16 25.39
N GLU A 156 -12.64 -20.17 24.87
CA GLU A 156 -11.33 -20.00 24.21
C GLU A 156 -11.40 -19.02 23.03
N ASP A 157 -12.46 -19.07 22.24
CA ASP A 157 -12.72 -18.14 21.11
C ASP A 157 -12.88 -16.67 21.55
N LEU A 158 -13.25 -16.42 22.81
CA LEU A 158 -13.40 -15.07 23.37
C LEU A 158 -12.14 -14.59 24.09
N LEU A 159 -11.25 -15.51 24.50
CA LEU A 159 -9.98 -15.14 25.15
C LEU A 159 -9.06 -14.35 24.22
N GLY A 160 -8.93 -14.77 22.95
CA GLY A 160 -8.12 -14.00 21.98
C GLY A 160 -8.61 -12.57 21.79
N ARG A 161 -9.94 -12.37 21.75
CA ARG A 161 -10.56 -11.04 21.71
C ARG A 161 -10.32 -10.25 22.99
N LEU A 162 -10.39 -10.90 24.15
CA LEU A 162 -10.12 -10.26 25.44
C LEU A 162 -8.71 -9.65 25.49
N TYR A 163 -7.68 -10.38 25.05
CA TYR A 163 -6.31 -9.89 25.02
C TYR A 163 -6.12 -8.71 24.06
N HIS A 164 -6.79 -8.71 22.91
CA HIS A 164 -6.75 -7.57 21.98
C HIS A 164 -7.47 -6.34 22.57
N GLU A 165 -8.61 -6.55 23.22
CA GLU A 165 -9.43 -5.49 23.80
C GLU A 165 -8.82 -4.86 25.06
N THR A 166 -7.80 -5.46 25.70
CA THR A 166 -7.14 -4.86 26.87
C THR A 166 -6.13 -3.77 26.50
N ILE A 167 -5.68 -3.67 25.23
CA ILE A 167 -4.80 -2.59 24.76
C ILE A 167 -5.52 -1.23 24.94
N PRO A 168 -4.87 -0.18 25.50
CA PRO A 168 -5.45 1.16 25.56
C PRO A 168 -5.89 1.66 24.17
N GLU A 169 -6.96 2.45 24.09
CA GLU A 169 -7.56 2.82 22.81
C GLU A 169 -6.61 3.61 21.91
N GLU A 170 -5.81 4.50 22.50
CA GLU A 170 -4.82 5.34 21.81
C GLU A 170 -3.71 4.46 21.22
N THR A 171 -3.16 3.56 22.03
CA THR A 171 -2.17 2.57 21.63
C THR A 171 -2.75 1.62 20.58
N ARG A 172 -4.00 1.17 20.73
CA ARG A 172 -4.68 0.30 19.76
C ARG A 172 -4.93 1.02 18.44
N LYS A 173 -5.30 2.30 18.43
CA LYS A 173 -5.44 3.06 17.17
C LYS A 173 -4.09 3.14 16.46
N ALA A 174 -3.03 3.42 17.20
CA ALA A 174 -1.67 3.47 16.67
C ALA A 174 -1.16 2.11 16.14
N LEU A 175 -1.45 1.00 16.84
CA LEU A 175 -1.05 -0.36 16.45
C LEU A 175 -2.00 -1.02 15.44
N GLY A 176 -3.28 -0.67 15.50
CA GLY A 176 -4.38 -1.27 14.75
C GLY A 176 -4.36 -0.92 13.28
N ALA A 177 -3.74 0.20 12.92
CA ALA A 177 -3.44 0.58 11.54
C ALA A 177 -2.69 -0.51 10.73
N PHE A 178 -2.10 -1.50 11.41
CA PHE A 178 -1.29 -2.56 10.82
C PHE A 178 -1.95 -3.95 10.88
N TYR A 179 -3.13 -4.09 11.51
CA TYR A 179 -3.76 -5.40 11.69
C TYR A 179 -4.83 -5.71 10.66
N THR A 180 -4.86 -6.98 10.24
CA THR A 180 -5.90 -7.53 9.38
C THR A 180 -7.18 -7.77 10.18
N LYS A 181 -8.35 -7.43 9.62
CA LYS A 181 -9.64 -7.79 10.22
C LYS A 181 -9.75 -9.31 10.36
N PRO A 182 -10.22 -9.85 11.50
CA PRO A 182 -10.34 -11.30 11.71
C PRO A 182 -11.14 -12.02 10.62
N ARG A 183 -12.22 -11.41 10.12
CA ARG A 183 -13.04 -11.97 9.04
C ARG A 183 -12.29 -12.06 7.71
N ALA A 184 -11.45 -11.06 7.39
CA ALA A 184 -10.63 -11.07 6.19
C ALA A 184 -9.50 -12.12 6.29
N ALA A 185 -8.84 -12.21 7.46
CA ALA A 185 -7.87 -13.25 7.76
C ALA A 185 -8.50 -14.66 7.64
N ARG A 186 -9.73 -14.84 8.12
CA ARG A 186 -10.52 -16.07 7.98
C ARG A 186 -10.75 -16.41 6.50
N LEU A 187 -11.18 -15.45 5.69
CA LEU A 187 -11.40 -15.70 4.26
C LEU A 187 -10.11 -16.12 3.56
N LEU A 188 -9.01 -15.37 3.80
CA LEU A 188 -7.70 -15.67 3.22
C LEU A 188 -7.19 -17.06 3.63
N ALA A 189 -7.35 -17.45 4.90
CA ALA A 189 -6.98 -18.78 5.40
C ALA A 189 -7.81 -19.90 4.76
N ASN A 190 -9.14 -19.72 4.60
CA ASN A 190 -10.00 -20.75 3.97
C ASN A 190 -9.73 -20.90 2.46
N LEU A 191 -9.27 -19.85 1.77
CA LEU A 191 -8.91 -19.92 0.35
C LEU A 191 -7.51 -20.50 0.11
N SER A 192 -6.59 -20.37 1.08
CA SER A 192 -5.20 -20.78 0.92
C SER A 192 -4.89 -22.17 1.49
N ILE A 193 -5.51 -22.59 2.60
CA ILE A 193 -5.20 -23.87 3.27
C ILE A 193 -6.19 -24.96 2.82
N ASP A 194 -5.62 -26.03 2.27
CA ASP A 194 -6.36 -27.19 1.76
C ASP A 194 -6.28 -28.40 2.69
N ARG A 195 -5.20 -28.53 3.50
CA ARG A 195 -5.02 -29.69 4.40
C ARG A 195 -4.63 -29.26 5.81
N TRP A 196 -5.04 -30.05 6.79
CA TRP A 196 -4.84 -29.77 8.21
C TRP A 196 -3.38 -29.91 8.66
N ASP A 197 -2.53 -30.59 7.89
CA ASP A 197 -1.12 -30.88 8.17
C ASP A 197 -0.13 -29.95 7.43
N GLU A 198 -0.63 -29.00 6.62
CA GLU A 198 0.20 -28.04 5.88
C GLU A 198 1.06 -27.14 6.80
N LYS A 199 2.35 -26.95 6.49
CA LYS A 199 3.19 -25.98 7.20
C LYS A 199 2.89 -24.58 6.70
N VAL A 200 2.53 -23.69 7.63
CA VAL A 200 2.11 -22.32 7.33
C VAL A 200 3.07 -21.33 7.98
N LEU A 201 3.50 -20.32 7.22
CA LEU A 201 4.32 -19.21 7.70
C LEU A 201 3.59 -17.88 7.51
N ASP A 202 3.59 -17.05 8.55
CA ASP A 202 3.32 -15.62 8.46
C ASP A 202 4.58 -14.82 8.83
N PRO A 203 5.31 -14.23 7.86
CA PRO A 203 6.56 -13.53 8.10
C PRO A 203 6.38 -12.10 8.66
N ALA A 204 5.15 -11.63 8.85
CA ALA A 204 4.82 -10.34 9.44
C ALA A 204 3.58 -10.49 10.33
N CYS A 205 3.66 -11.42 11.30
CA CYS A 205 2.49 -11.99 11.94
C CYS A 205 1.73 -11.05 12.89
N GLY A 206 2.33 -9.94 13.30
CA GLY A 206 1.70 -8.98 14.20
C GLY A 206 1.22 -9.65 15.48
N SER A 207 -0.05 -9.44 15.82
CA SER A 207 -0.71 -10.08 16.97
C SER A 207 -1.11 -11.55 16.74
N GLY A 208 -0.86 -12.10 15.56
CA GLY A 208 -1.13 -13.49 15.21
C GLY A 208 -2.54 -13.77 14.70
N THR A 209 -3.33 -12.73 14.36
CA THR A 209 -4.71 -12.88 13.87
C THR A 209 -4.82 -13.83 12.68
N ILE A 210 -3.94 -13.71 11.69
CA ILE A 210 -3.91 -14.61 10.53
C ILE A 210 -3.58 -16.04 10.96
N LEU A 211 -2.59 -16.23 11.84
CA LEU A 211 -2.19 -17.55 12.34
C LEU A 211 -3.30 -18.24 13.15
N VAL A 212 -4.07 -17.48 13.94
CA VAL A 212 -5.24 -18.00 14.66
C VAL A 212 -6.32 -18.46 13.67
N GLU A 213 -6.59 -17.69 12.62
CA GLU A 213 -7.55 -18.11 11.60
C GLU A 213 -7.06 -19.31 10.77
N CYS A 214 -5.74 -19.43 10.57
CA CYS A 214 -5.13 -20.63 10.02
C CYS A 214 -5.31 -21.83 10.96
N TYR A 215 -5.09 -21.67 12.26
CA TYR A 215 -5.37 -22.70 13.27
C TYR A 215 -6.82 -23.17 13.18
N HIS A 216 -7.79 -22.26 13.14
CA HIS A 216 -9.21 -22.62 13.02
C HIS A 216 -9.54 -23.34 11.70
N ARG A 217 -8.96 -22.90 10.57
CA ARG A 217 -9.12 -23.59 9.28
C ARG A 217 -8.58 -25.01 9.33
N LYS A 218 -7.35 -25.19 9.84
CA LYS A 218 -6.71 -26.50 9.95
C LYS A 218 -7.46 -27.41 10.91
N ARG A 219 -7.94 -26.89 12.04
CA ARG A 219 -8.80 -27.63 12.99
C ARG A 219 -10.08 -28.16 12.34
N ARG A 220 -10.74 -27.37 11.48
CA ARG A 220 -11.94 -27.80 10.73
C ARG A 220 -11.65 -28.89 9.70
N LEU A 221 -10.45 -28.89 9.12
CA LEU A 221 -10.00 -29.88 8.14
C LEU A 221 -9.41 -31.14 8.79
N ALA A 222 -9.14 -31.11 10.09
CA ALA A 222 -8.47 -32.20 10.78
C ALA A 222 -9.40 -33.42 10.93
N PRO A 223 -8.87 -34.64 10.82
CA PRO A 223 -9.62 -35.84 11.17
C PRO A 223 -9.92 -35.84 12.67
N ARG A 224 -10.83 -36.73 13.10
CA ARG A 224 -11.09 -36.94 14.53
C ARG A 224 -9.82 -37.47 15.21
N MET A 225 -9.35 -36.74 16.21
CA MET A 225 -8.22 -37.11 17.07
C MET A 225 -8.38 -36.45 18.44
N ASP A 226 -7.55 -36.83 19.40
CA ASP A 226 -7.51 -36.19 20.71
C ASP A 226 -7.24 -34.69 20.60
N LEU A 227 -7.90 -33.88 21.42
CA LEU A 227 -7.82 -32.42 21.32
C LEU A 227 -6.44 -31.89 21.71
N ASP A 228 -5.78 -32.49 22.71
CA ASP A 228 -4.44 -32.08 23.12
C ASP A 228 -3.42 -32.46 22.04
N GLU A 229 -3.54 -33.66 21.47
CA GLU A 229 -2.72 -34.08 20.32
C GLU A 229 -2.91 -33.15 19.12
N LEU A 230 -4.16 -32.88 18.73
CA LEU A 230 -4.49 -31.98 17.64
C LEU A 230 -3.86 -30.61 17.87
N HIS A 231 -4.04 -30.04 19.06
CA HIS A 231 -3.50 -28.73 19.38
C HIS A 231 -1.97 -28.69 19.21
N ARG A 232 -1.24 -29.66 19.79
CA ARG A 232 0.23 -29.73 19.65
C ARG A 232 0.65 -29.82 18.20
N GLN A 233 -0.02 -30.65 17.39
CA GLN A 233 0.30 -30.79 15.97
C GLN A 233 0.01 -29.50 15.19
N LEU A 234 -1.16 -28.88 15.38
CA LEU A 234 -1.52 -27.63 14.72
C LEU A 234 -0.52 -26.51 15.05
N ILE A 235 -0.13 -26.36 16.31
CA ILE A 235 0.87 -25.38 16.73
C ILE A 235 2.23 -25.68 16.10
N SER A 236 2.63 -26.96 16.00
CA SER A 236 3.91 -27.36 15.39
C SER A 236 4.01 -27.02 13.90
N HIS A 237 2.87 -26.89 13.21
CA HIS A 237 2.77 -26.56 11.78
C HIS A 237 2.62 -25.06 11.50
N LEU A 238 2.43 -24.22 12.53
CA LEU A 238 2.23 -22.77 12.39
C LEU A 238 3.51 -22.03 12.79
N TYR A 239 3.98 -21.14 11.92
CA TYR A 239 5.19 -20.33 12.10
C TYR A 239 4.85 -18.86 11.92
N GLY A 240 5.38 -18.02 12.80
CA GLY A 240 5.16 -16.57 12.76
C GLY A 240 6.47 -15.82 12.97
N ILE A 241 6.66 -14.72 12.26
CA ILE A 241 7.79 -13.83 12.45
C ILE A 241 7.26 -12.42 12.56
N ASP A 242 7.75 -11.69 13.56
CA ASP A 242 7.53 -10.25 13.64
C ASP A 242 8.76 -9.58 14.21
N ILE A 243 9.06 -8.38 13.74
CA ILE A 243 10.22 -7.62 14.19
C ILE A 243 9.98 -6.92 15.53
N MET A 244 8.72 -6.82 15.95
CA MET A 244 8.27 -6.18 17.17
C MET A 244 8.11 -7.21 18.29
N THR A 245 8.83 -7.03 19.39
CA THR A 245 8.82 -8.00 20.50
C THR A 245 7.42 -8.14 21.14
N PHE A 246 6.67 -7.05 21.27
CA PHE A 246 5.31 -7.10 21.81
C PHE A 246 4.35 -7.90 20.90
N ALA A 247 4.52 -7.82 19.57
CA ALA A 247 3.71 -8.53 18.59
C ALA A 247 3.99 -10.04 18.67
N PHE A 248 5.27 -10.41 18.78
CA PHE A 248 5.72 -11.77 19.11
C PHE A 248 5.00 -12.32 20.35
N HIS A 249 4.98 -11.55 21.45
CA HIS A 249 4.33 -11.95 22.70
C HIS A 249 2.82 -12.18 22.53
N MET A 250 2.16 -11.27 21.82
CA MET A 250 0.74 -11.34 21.55
C MET A 250 0.35 -12.55 20.71
N SER A 251 1.13 -12.81 19.66
CA SER A 251 0.96 -14.00 18.81
C SER A 251 1.06 -15.29 19.63
N CYS A 252 2.04 -15.38 20.53
CA CYS A 252 2.21 -16.56 21.39
C CYS A 252 0.99 -16.77 22.32
N ILE A 253 0.51 -15.71 22.97
CA ILE A 253 -0.66 -15.78 23.85
C ILE A 253 -1.90 -16.18 23.06
N ASN A 254 -2.15 -15.55 21.91
CA ASN A 254 -3.33 -15.79 21.10
C ASN A 254 -3.39 -17.22 20.56
N LEU A 255 -2.25 -17.81 20.19
CA LEU A 255 -2.17 -19.21 19.77
C LEU A 255 -2.31 -20.18 20.95
N ALA A 256 -1.66 -19.91 22.08
CA ALA A 256 -1.78 -20.74 23.28
C ALA A 256 -3.21 -20.72 23.84
N ALA A 257 -3.91 -19.58 23.74
CA ALA A 257 -5.29 -19.43 24.21
C ALA A 257 -6.31 -20.29 23.44
N GLN A 258 -5.94 -20.84 22.28
CA GLN A 258 -6.82 -21.70 21.48
C GLN A 258 -7.08 -23.08 22.12
N HIS A 259 -6.21 -23.52 23.03
CA HIS A 259 -6.41 -24.71 23.87
C HIS A 259 -5.47 -24.65 25.08
N MET A 260 -5.75 -23.72 25.99
CA MET A 260 -4.80 -23.25 27.02
C MET A 260 -4.35 -24.32 28.01
N LEU A 261 -5.06 -25.45 28.13
CA LEU A 261 -4.71 -26.52 29.07
C LEU A 261 -3.56 -27.39 28.58
N THR A 262 -3.31 -27.39 27.27
CA THR A 262 -2.20 -28.10 26.66
C THR A 262 -0.97 -27.19 26.62
N PRO A 263 0.14 -27.56 27.28
CA PRO A 263 1.41 -26.85 27.11
C PRO A 263 1.83 -26.83 25.65
N CYS A 264 2.26 -25.67 25.18
CA CYS A 264 2.67 -25.49 23.79
C CYS A 264 3.81 -24.46 23.69
N ASP A 265 4.66 -24.64 22.70
CA ASP A 265 5.68 -23.66 22.31
C ASP A 265 5.42 -23.21 20.86
N PRO A 266 4.61 -22.15 20.65
CA PRO A 266 4.31 -21.63 19.32
C PRO A 266 5.58 -21.26 18.56
N ASN A 267 5.67 -21.58 17.25
CA ASN A 267 6.84 -21.22 16.44
C ASN A 267 6.85 -19.74 16.01
N ILE A 268 6.68 -18.83 16.98
CA ILE A 268 6.79 -17.38 16.76
C ILE A 268 8.23 -16.95 17.06
N ILE A 269 8.78 -16.04 16.24
CA ILE A 269 10.17 -15.59 16.31
C ILE A 269 10.23 -14.05 16.22
N PRO A 270 10.89 -13.35 17.17
CA PRO A 270 11.06 -11.90 17.13
C PRO A 270 12.25 -11.52 16.21
N ARG A 271 12.03 -11.49 14.89
CA ARG A 271 13.08 -11.27 13.88
C ARG A 271 12.56 -10.45 12.69
N ASP A 272 13.48 -9.86 11.92
CA ASP A 272 13.16 -9.32 10.61
C ASP A 272 12.71 -10.45 9.65
N GLY A 273 11.45 -10.39 9.20
CA GLY A 273 10.84 -11.43 8.36
C GLY A 273 11.53 -11.63 7.01
N ILE A 274 12.06 -10.56 6.40
CA ILE A 274 12.83 -10.66 5.14
C ILE A 274 14.09 -11.49 5.37
N SER A 275 14.93 -11.09 6.31
CA SER A 275 16.19 -11.79 6.61
C SER A 275 15.95 -13.23 7.02
N ALA A 276 14.92 -13.49 7.83
CA ALA A 276 14.57 -14.83 8.27
C ALA A 276 14.21 -15.77 7.11
N MET A 277 13.50 -15.28 6.09
CA MET A 277 13.17 -16.05 4.89
C MET A 277 14.39 -16.26 3.98
N LEU A 278 15.32 -15.30 3.90
CA LEU A 278 16.54 -15.43 3.09
C LEU A 278 17.59 -16.37 3.74
N GLU A 279 17.66 -16.41 5.07
CA GLU A 279 18.70 -17.12 5.83
C GLU A 279 18.23 -18.46 6.44
N ALA A 280 17.10 -19.02 5.99
CA ALA A 280 16.44 -20.20 6.59
C ALA A 280 17.42 -21.29 7.11
N ALA A 281 17.33 -21.62 8.41
CA ALA A 281 18.22 -22.56 9.13
C ALA A 281 17.49 -23.25 10.31
N PRO A 282 18.02 -24.34 10.93
CA PRO A 282 17.37 -25.02 12.06
C PRO A 282 17.43 -24.28 13.42
N LYS A 283 16.55 -24.69 14.36
CA LYS A 283 16.23 -24.07 15.67
C LYS A 283 17.32 -24.18 16.75
N GLY A 284 17.26 -23.23 17.71
CA GLY A 284 17.70 -23.38 19.11
C GLY A 284 16.92 -22.41 20.02
N ASN A 285 16.67 -22.72 21.30
CA ASN A 285 15.96 -21.81 22.22
C ASN A 285 16.92 -21.43 23.38
N PRO A 286 17.35 -20.16 23.52
CA PRO A 286 18.38 -19.75 24.48
C PRO A 286 17.81 -19.16 25.77
N HIS A 287 18.36 -19.53 26.93
CA HIS A 287 17.98 -18.98 28.24
C HIS A 287 18.93 -17.86 28.70
N VAL A 288 18.49 -16.59 28.63
CA VAL A 288 19.30 -15.40 28.99
C VAL A 288 18.39 -14.20 29.37
N PRO A 289 18.91 -13.10 29.96
CA PRO A 289 18.11 -11.90 30.30
C PRO A 289 17.46 -11.20 29.07
N LEU A 290 16.33 -10.49 29.23
CA LEU A 290 15.47 -9.95 28.15
C LEU A 290 16.21 -9.37 26.93
N LEU A 291 17.16 -8.45 27.15
CA LEU A 291 17.95 -7.84 26.06
C LEU A 291 18.78 -8.87 25.28
N LYS A 292 19.34 -9.85 25.99
CA LYS A 292 20.12 -10.95 25.44
C LYS A 292 19.19 -12.02 24.85
N TRP A 293 18.00 -12.20 25.42
CA TRP A 293 17.01 -13.19 24.97
C TRP A 293 16.40 -12.84 23.63
N ILE A 294 15.95 -11.59 23.46
CA ILE A 294 15.47 -11.09 22.16
C ILE A 294 16.58 -11.23 21.11
N HIS A 295 17.82 -10.89 21.48
CA HIS A 295 18.96 -11.02 20.59
C HIS A 295 19.25 -12.48 20.20
N GLU A 296 19.27 -13.42 21.15
CA GLU A 296 19.55 -14.82 20.84
C GLU A 296 18.37 -15.52 20.12
N LEU A 297 17.12 -15.18 20.44
CA LEU A 297 15.94 -15.63 19.68
C LEU A 297 15.94 -15.12 18.24
N SER A 298 16.43 -13.90 18.00
CA SER A 298 16.55 -13.35 16.64
C SER A 298 17.54 -14.10 15.75
N LYS A 299 18.32 -15.03 16.31
CA LYS A 299 19.23 -15.93 15.57
C LYS A 299 18.60 -17.28 15.24
N THR A 300 17.40 -17.56 15.73
CA THR A 300 16.69 -18.79 15.40
C THR A 300 16.26 -18.79 13.94
N GLY A 301 16.47 -19.93 13.27
CA GLY A 301 16.06 -20.09 11.88
C GLY A 301 14.67 -20.74 11.75
N ILE A 302 14.15 -20.68 10.53
CA ILE A 302 12.88 -21.28 10.12
C ILE A 302 13.12 -22.39 9.08
N PRO A 303 12.18 -23.34 8.91
CA PRO A 303 12.19 -24.25 7.77
C PRO A 303 12.25 -23.50 6.42
N SER A 304 12.86 -24.12 5.41
CA SER A 304 12.93 -23.57 4.04
C SER A 304 11.86 -24.12 3.10
N SER A 305 10.89 -24.89 3.62
CA SER A 305 9.90 -25.61 2.81
C SER A 305 8.51 -25.57 3.45
N PHE A 306 7.79 -24.48 3.22
CA PHE A 306 6.40 -24.27 3.65
C PHE A 306 5.40 -24.61 2.55
N ASP A 307 4.24 -25.11 2.96
CA ASP A 307 3.07 -25.32 2.09
C ASP A 307 2.37 -24.00 1.78
N VAL A 308 2.25 -23.12 2.78
CA VAL A 308 1.58 -21.83 2.65
C VAL A 308 2.41 -20.75 3.31
N VAL A 309 2.66 -19.65 2.59
CA VAL A 309 3.10 -18.39 3.19
C VAL A 309 1.93 -17.42 3.09
N ILE A 310 1.40 -16.99 4.24
CA ILE A 310 0.21 -16.15 4.37
C ILE A 310 0.55 -14.89 5.16
N MET A 311 0.25 -13.70 4.63
CA MET A 311 0.72 -12.45 5.26
C MET A 311 -0.20 -11.25 5.04
N ASN A 312 -0.10 -10.28 5.96
CA ASN A 312 -0.43 -8.88 5.71
C ASN A 312 0.85 -8.05 5.85
N PRO A 313 1.63 -7.89 4.76
CA PRO A 313 2.94 -7.26 4.85
C PRO A 313 2.81 -5.74 5.11
N PRO A 314 3.84 -5.07 5.66
CA PRO A 314 3.78 -3.64 5.94
C PRO A 314 3.64 -2.79 4.65
N PHE A 315 2.62 -1.93 4.59
CA PHE A 315 2.34 -1.08 3.42
C PHE A 315 3.16 0.22 3.36
N THR A 316 4.17 0.33 4.23
CA THR A 316 4.97 1.54 4.36
C THR A 316 5.69 1.93 3.08
N ARG A 317 5.67 3.23 2.77
CA ARG A 317 6.43 3.78 1.64
C ARG A 317 7.92 3.57 1.89
N ARG A 318 8.61 2.97 0.92
CA ARG A 318 10.04 2.66 1.04
C ARG A 318 10.90 3.90 1.31
N GLU A 319 10.49 5.07 0.80
CA GLU A 319 11.19 6.34 0.99
C GLU A 319 11.17 6.83 2.44
N ARG A 320 10.22 6.35 3.25
CA ARG A 320 10.10 6.69 4.68
C ARG A 320 10.94 5.79 5.58
N LEU A 321 11.40 4.65 5.08
CA LEU A 321 12.28 3.75 5.85
C LEU A 321 13.59 4.46 6.20
N PRO A 322 14.21 4.12 7.35
CA PRO A 322 15.55 4.60 7.67
C PRO A 322 16.52 4.30 6.52
N LYS A 323 17.40 5.24 6.18
CA LYS A 323 18.31 5.12 5.02
C LYS A 323 19.07 3.78 5.03
N GLN A 324 19.59 3.38 6.18
CA GLN A 324 20.32 2.12 6.33
C GLN A 324 19.45 0.90 6.00
N GLU A 325 18.21 0.86 6.51
CA GLU A 325 17.25 -0.21 6.22
C GLU A 325 16.90 -0.27 4.73
N ARG A 326 16.67 0.91 4.12
CA ARG A 326 16.36 1.03 2.70
C ARG A 326 17.48 0.48 1.81
N GLU A 327 18.73 0.85 2.08
CA GLU A 327 19.87 0.34 1.29
C GLU A 327 20.10 -1.16 1.56
N ARG A 328 19.89 -1.64 2.79
CA ARG A 328 19.98 -3.06 3.16
C ARG A 328 19.02 -3.93 2.35
N VAL A 329 17.72 -3.61 2.36
CA VAL A 329 16.72 -4.45 1.68
C VAL A 329 16.85 -4.38 0.16
N LYS A 330 17.31 -3.24 -0.37
CA LYS A 330 17.65 -3.10 -1.79
C LYS A 330 18.84 -3.98 -2.19
N ALA A 331 19.85 -4.11 -1.34
CA ALA A 331 20.98 -5.00 -1.58
C ALA A 331 20.59 -6.48 -1.47
N LEU A 332 19.70 -6.82 -0.53
CA LEU A 332 19.23 -8.19 -0.33
C LEU A 332 18.31 -8.69 -1.45
N ILE A 333 17.47 -7.81 -2.01
CA ILE A 333 16.48 -8.18 -3.03
C ILE A 333 16.51 -7.15 -4.18
N PRO A 334 17.52 -7.23 -5.07
CA PRO A 334 17.68 -6.30 -6.18
C PRO A 334 16.57 -6.41 -7.25
N GLU A 335 15.76 -7.46 -7.21
CA GLU A 335 14.59 -7.67 -8.08
C GLU A 335 13.49 -6.62 -7.84
N VAL A 336 13.43 -6.04 -6.64
CA VAL A 336 12.48 -4.96 -6.32
C VAL A 336 12.93 -3.65 -6.96
N LYS A 337 12.35 -3.34 -8.12
CA LYS A 337 12.64 -2.12 -8.92
C LYS A 337 11.47 -1.12 -8.88
N GLY A 338 11.78 0.16 -9.12
CA GLY A 338 10.78 1.24 -9.18
C GLY A 338 10.45 1.86 -7.82
N ARG A 339 9.41 2.71 -7.77
CA ARG A 339 8.88 3.33 -6.54
C ARG A 339 7.81 2.43 -5.93
N VAL A 340 8.23 1.37 -5.26
CA VAL A 340 7.35 0.37 -4.63
C VAL A 340 7.50 0.37 -3.11
N GLY A 341 6.42 0.03 -2.41
CA GLY A 341 6.36 -0.02 -0.95
C GLY A 341 7.15 -1.19 -0.35
N TYR A 342 7.30 -1.16 0.98
CA TYR A 342 8.11 -2.13 1.73
C TYR A 342 7.59 -3.58 1.61
N TRP A 343 6.27 -3.75 1.45
CA TRP A 343 5.62 -5.03 1.20
C TRP A 343 6.25 -5.87 0.07
N ALA A 344 6.82 -5.22 -0.96
CA ALA A 344 7.41 -5.91 -2.11
C ALA A 344 8.55 -6.85 -1.72
N TYR A 345 9.34 -6.46 -0.72
CA TYR A 345 10.49 -7.24 -0.26
C TYR A 345 10.05 -8.52 0.47
N PHE A 346 8.97 -8.46 1.27
CA PHE A 346 8.38 -9.65 1.90
C PHE A 346 7.84 -10.63 0.87
N VAL A 347 7.14 -10.11 -0.15
CA VAL A 347 6.54 -10.91 -1.21
C VAL A 347 7.60 -11.65 -2.03
N ILE A 348 8.69 -10.99 -2.40
CA ILE A 348 9.78 -11.65 -3.13
C ILE A 348 10.53 -12.66 -2.24
N ALA A 349 10.81 -12.31 -0.98
CA ALA A 349 11.50 -13.21 -0.05
C ALA A 349 10.71 -14.51 0.23
N ALA A 350 9.37 -14.48 0.16
CA ALA A 350 8.54 -15.67 0.35
C ALA A 350 8.84 -16.80 -0.67
N ASP A 351 9.34 -16.47 -1.87
CA ASP A 351 9.72 -17.48 -2.87
C ASP A 351 10.80 -18.44 -2.36
N ASN A 352 11.71 -17.98 -1.50
CA ASN A 352 12.84 -18.77 -1.00
C ASN A 352 12.45 -19.85 0.00
N VAL A 353 11.29 -19.69 0.65
CA VAL A 353 10.81 -20.64 1.67
C VAL A 353 9.58 -21.42 1.23
N LEU A 354 8.98 -21.06 0.09
CA LEU A 354 7.85 -21.77 -0.50
C LEU A 354 8.31 -22.95 -1.37
N LYS A 355 7.77 -24.14 -1.06
CA LYS A 355 7.97 -25.32 -1.90
C LYS A 355 7.21 -25.20 -3.23
N ARG A 356 7.59 -26.01 -4.22
CA ARG A 356 6.77 -26.18 -5.45
C ARG A 356 5.39 -26.73 -5.10
N GLY A 357 4.36 -26.14 -5.71
CA GLY A 357 2.96 -26.38 -5.38
C GLY A 357 2.47 -25.66 -4.10
N GLY A 358 3.36 -24.98 -3.37
CA GLY A 358 2.96 -24.17 -2.22
C GLY A 358 2.25 -22.88 -2.63
N LYS A 359 1.54 -22.25 -1.69
CA LYS A 359 0.72 -21.06 -1.95
C LYS A 359 1.27 -19.84 -1.25
N LEU A 360 1.36 -18.74 -1.99
CA LEU A 360 1.52 -17.40 -1.46
C LEU A 360 0.12 -16.77 -1.32
N ALA A 361 -0.24 -16.38 -0.10
CA ALA A 361 -1.49 -15.70 0.21
C ALA A 361 -1.17 -14.36 0.88
N LEU A 362 -1.72 -13.26 0.38
CA LEU A 362 -1.39 -11.94 0.92
C LEU A 362 -2.58 -11.00 0.90
N VAL A 363 -2.62 -10.12 1.91
CA VAL A 363 -3.36 -8.86 1.81
C VAL A 363 -2.50 -7.90 0.99
N ALA A 364 -2.85 -7.74 -0.29
CA ALA A 364 -2.10 -6.95 -1.25
C ALA A 364 -2.58 -5.48 -1.24
N PRO A 365 -1.66 -4.50 -1.19
CA PRO A 365 -2.02 -3.10 -1.34
C PRO A 365 -2.34 -2.76 -2.80
N GLU A 366 -3.01 -1.64 -3.04
CA GLU A 366 -3.27 -1.13 -4.39
C GLU A 366 -2.03 -1.00 -5.29
N GLY A 367 -0.87 -0.72 -4.70
CA GLY A 367 0.42 -0.71 -5.40
C GLY A 367 0.80 -2.05 -6.04
N PHE A 368 0.24 -3.17 -5.57
CA PHE A 368 0.41 -4.49 -6.19
C PHE A 368 -0.23 -4.57 -7.57
N PHE A 369 -1.23 -3.76 -7.90
CA PHE A 369 -1.94 -3.82 -9.18
C PHE A 369 -1.55 -2.71 -10.16
N ASN A 370 -0.94 -1.62 -9.72
CA ASN A 370 -0.52 -0.52 -10.61
C ASN A 370 0.95 -0.66 -11.07
N TRP A 371 1.46 0.31 -11.83
CA TRP A 371 2.85 0.33 -12.33
C TRP A 371 3.93 0.20 -11.25
N ALA A 372 3.66 0.59 -10.00
CA ALA A 372 4.64 0.51 -8.91
C ALA A 372 5.04 -0.95 -8.62
N GLY A 373 4.08 -1.88 -8.65
CA GLY A 373 4.31 -3.29 -8.36
C GLY A 373 4.78 -4.15 -9.54
N GLU A 374 5.06 -3.56 -10.72
CA GLU A 374 5.36 -4.32 -11.94
C GLU A 374 6.54 -5.29 -11.75
N SER A 375 7.61 -4.83 -11.10
CA SER A 375 8.81 -5.65 -10.85
C SER A 375 8.49 -6.91 -10.04
N VAL A 376 7.64 -6.78 -9.02
CA VAL A 376 7.19 -7.89 -8.17
C VAL A 376 6.32 -8.86 -8.96
N ARG A 377 5.36 -8.35 -9.73
CA ARG A 377 4.45 -9.20 -10.52
C ARG A 377 5.21 -9.99 -11.59
N ARG A 378 6.16 -9.35 -12.29
CA ARG A 378 7.01 -10.03 -13.27
C ARG A 378 7.91 -11.08 -12.63
N PHE A 379 8.47 -10.80 -11.45
CA PHE A 379 9.23 -11.79 -10.68
C PHE A 379 8.35 -13.01 -10.32
N LEU A 380 7.17 -12.78 -9.74
CA LEU A 380 6.27 -13.87 -9.35
C LEU A 380 5.86 -14.73 -10.57
N LEU A 381 5.50 -14.10 -11.68
CA LEU A 381 5.16 -14.84 -12.91
C LEU A 381 6.34 -15.64 -13.46
N SER A 382 7.56 -15.08 -13.49
CA SER A 382 8.74 -15.81 -13.99
C SER A 382 9.12 -16.99 -13.08
N ARG A 383 8.72 -16.95 -11.81
CA ARG A 383 8.89 -18.03 -10.84
C ARG A 383 7.72 -19.03 -10.80
N GLY A 384 6.73 -18.86 -11.68
CA GLY A 384 5.63 -19.79 -11.84
C GLY A 384 4.49 -19.61 -10.82
N TYR A 385 4.22 -18.36 -10.42
CA TYR A 385 3.08 -17.99 -9.59
C TYR A 385 1.96 -17.35 -10.44
N PRO A 386 1.06 -18.13 -11.06
CA PRO A 386 -0.23 -17.61 -11.52
C PRO A 386 -1.04 -17.02 -10.36
N ILE A 387 -1.91 -16.07 -10.68
CA ILE A 387 -2.91 -15.58 -9.73
C ILE A 387 -4.07 -16.59 -9.69
N ASP A 388 -4.38 -17.12 -8.50
CA ASP A 388 -5.54 -17.98 -8.28
C ASP A 388 -6.78 -17.17 -7.95
N TYR A 389 -6.67 -16.33 -6.92
CA TYR A 389 -7.77 -15.54 -6.39
C TYR A 389 -7.37 -14.08 -6.28
N VAL A 390 -8.29 -13.18 -6.64
CA VAL A 390 -8.27 -11.77 -6.26
C VAL A 390 -9.63 -11.43 -5.66
N ILE A 391 -9.67 -11.17 -4.37
CA ILE A 391 -10.90 -10.74 -3.69
C ILE A 391 -10.79 -9.26 -3.41
N LYS A 392 -11.83 -8.52 -3.80
CA LYS A 392 -12.04 -7.12 -3.43
C LYS A 392 -13.43 -6.95 -2.81
N SER A 393 -13.58 -5.92 -2.00
CA SER A 393 -14.89 -5.51 -1.49
C SER A 393 -15.31 -4.17 -2.10
N ALA A 394 -16.58 -4.06 -2.46
CA ALA A 394 -17.18 -2.80 -2.88
C ALA A 394 -17.60 -1.91 -1.69
N VAL A 395 -17.72 -2.49 -0.49
CA VAL A 395 -18.33 -1.86 0.69
C VAL A 395 -17.38 -1.67 1.88
N GLU A 396 -16.21 -2.31 1.88
CA GLU A 396 -15.23 -2.19 2.97
C GLU A 396 -13.78 -2.41 2.53
N PHE A 397 -12.84 -2.15 3.45
CA PHE A 397 -11.43 -2.56 3.37
C PHE A 397 -11.15 -3.74 4.30
N PHE A 398 -10.12 -4.54 3.98
CA PHE A 398 -9.78 -5.76 4.73
C PHE A 398 -8.86 -5.51 5.94
N SER A 399 -8.12 -4.40 5.94
CA SER A 399 -7.26 -3.98 7.06
C SER A 399 -7.94 -2.89 7.90
N GLU A 400 -7.72 -2.94 9.22
CA GLU A 400 -8.24 -1.97 10.18
C GLU A 400 -7.62 -0.59 9.88
N GLN A 401 -8.43 0.36 9.40
CA GLN A 401 -8.01 1.76 9.10
C GLN A 401 -7.08 1.95 7.89
N ALA A 402 -7.20 1.09 6.86
CA ALA A 402 -6.47 1.29 5.60
C ALA A 402 -6.84 2.64 4.94
N ALA A 403 -5.84 3.51 4.71
CA ALA A 403 -6.00 4.74 3.93
C ALA A 403 -6.08 4.48 2.41
N PHE A 404 -5.78 3.26 1.98
CA PHE A 404 -5.74 2.82 0.60
C PHE A 404 -6.46 1.48 0.46
N ARG A 405 -7.05 1.23 -0.71
CA ARG A 405 -7.77 -0.01 -0.97
C ARG A 405 -6.81 -1.21 -0.95
N ASP A 406 -7.20 -2.28 -0.26
CA ASP A 406 -6.49 -3.54 -0.17
C ASP A 406 -7.30 -4.70 -0.77
N TYR A 407 -6.60 -5.79 -1.05
CA TYR A 407 -7.11 -6.93 -1.82
C TYR A 407 -6.63 -8.23 -1.17
N LEU A 408 -7.42 -9.29 -1.19
CA LEU A 408 -6.93 -10.62 -0.83
C LEU A 408 -6.46 -11.33 -2.09
N VAL A 409 -5.19 -11.72 -2.13
CA VAL A 409 -4.58 -12.37 -3.30
C VAL A 409 -4.02 -13.72 -2.89
N VAL A 410 -4.23 -14.74 -3.72
CA VAL A 410 -3.65 -16.08 -3.55
C VAL A 410 -3.02 -16.52 -4.86
N MET A 411 -1.82 -17.09 -4.80
CA MET A 411 -1.02 -17.53 -5.94
C MET A 411 -0.33 -18.85 -5.62
N THR A 412 -0.41 -19.84 -6.50
CA THR A 412 0.20 -21.17 -6.30
C THR A 412 1.49 -21.31 -7.09
N LYS A 413 2.60 -21.74 -6.46
CA LYS A 413 3.91 -21.98 -7.09
C LYS A 413 3.95 -23.31 -7.88
N SER A 414 3.01 -23.53 -8.77
CA SER A 414 2.87 -24.78 -9.53
C SER A 414 3.24 -24.64 -11.00
N GLY A 415 3.31 -23.42 -11.53
CA GLY A 415 3.43 -23.15 -12.96
C GLY A 415 2.19 -23.52 -13.79
N THR A 416 1.16 -24.13 -13.19
CA THR A 416 -0.10 -24.49 -13.87
C THR A 416 -0.95 -23.27 -14.21
N THR A 417 -1.75 -23.36 -15.27
CA THR A 417 -2.14 -22.21 -16.10
C THR A 417 -3.65 -22.00 -16.16
N GLY A 418 -4.29 -21.79 -15.01
CA GLY A 418 -5.71 -21.44 -14.93
C GLY A 418 -5.96 -19.93 -15.06
N ASN A 419 -7.17 -19.55 -15.49
CA ASN A 419 -7.60 -18.16 -15.38
C ASN A 419 -7.69 -17.75 -13.89
N PRO A 420 -7.31 -16.51 -13.54
CA PRO A 420 -7.53 -15.99 -12.20
C PRO A 420 -9.03 -15.95 -11.90
N THR A 421 -9.39 -16.07 -10.62
CA THR A 421 -10.76 -15.89 -10.15
C THR A 421 -10.86 -14.57 -9.40
N VAL A 422 -11.53 -13.59 -9.99
CA VAL A 422 -11.76 -12.26 -9.40
C VAL A 422 -13.13 -12.25 -8.74
N ILE A 423 -13.18 -11.89 -7.46
CA ILE A 423 -14.41 -11.83 -6.66
C ILE A 423 -14.60 -10.40 -6.14
N ILE A 424 -15.83 -9.89 -6.28
CA ILE A 424 -16.27 -8.61 -5.73
C ILE A 424 -17.36 -8.87 -4.71
N LEU A 425 -17.08 -8.59 -3.44
CA LEU A 425 -18.05 -8.73 -2.37
C LEU A 425 -19.08 -7.59 -2.43
N LYS A 426 -20.36 -7.96 -2.34
CA LYS A 426 -21.51 -7.05 -2.31
C LYS A 426 -21.91 -6.62 -0.90
N LYS A 427 -21.55 -7.42 0.10
CA LYS A 427 -21.83 -7.19 1.53
C LYS A 427 -20.54 -7.19 2.33
N THR A 428 -20.58 -6.64 3.54
CA THR A 428 -19.44 -6.70 4.46
C THR A 428 -19.23 -8.13 4.95
N LEU A 429 -18.00 -8.50 5.30
CA LEU A 429 -17.69 -9.83 5.81
C LEU A 429 -18.33 -10.13 7.17
N ASP A 430 -18.80 -9.11 7.90
CA ASP A 430 -19.57 -9.29 9.14
C ASP A 430 -21.01 -9.75 8.89
N GLU A 431 -21.56 -9.44 7.71
CA GLU A 431 -22.90 -9.87 7.28
C GLU A 431 -22.91 -11.27 6.64
N LEU A 432 -21.73 -11.88 6.47
CA LEU A 432 -21.55 -13.10 5.68
C LEU A 432 -21.02 -14.26 6.54
N ASP A 433 -21.48 -15.48 6.25
CA ASP A 433 -20.77 -16.68 6.67
C ASP A 433 -19.51 -16.85 5.80
N VAL A 434 -18.39 -16.39 6.35
CA VAL A 434 -17.09 -16.41 5.66
C VAL A 434 -16.65 -17.82 5.24
N VAL A 435 -17.01 -18.86 5.99
CA VAL A 435 -16.62 -20.24 5.66
C VAL A 435 -17.43 -20.73 4.46
N GLN A 436 -18.75 -20.50 4.48
CA GLN A 436 -19.62 -20.85 3.36
C GLN A 436 -19.27 -20.04 2.10
N LEU A 437 -19.00 -18.75 2.25
CA LEU A 437 -18.55 -17.87 1.17
C LEU A 437 -17.25 -18.39 0.51
N ALA A 438 -16.26 -18.78 1.33
CA ALA A 438 -15.02 -19.34 0.81
C ALA A 438 -15.26 -20.62 0.00
N GLU A 439 -16.16 -21.48 0.45
CA GLU A 439 -16.53 -22.70 -0.28
C GLU A 439 -17.21 -22.37 -1.61
N GLN A 440 -18.17 -21.44 -1.63
CA GLN A 440 -18.80 -20.97 -2.87
C GLN A 440 -17.78 -20.42 -3.87
N ILE A 441 -16.80 -19.64 -3.41
CA ILE A 441 -15.71 -19.11 -4.25
C ILE A 441 -14.84 -20.24 -4.81
N ARG A 442 -14.52 -21.26 -4.00
CA ARG A 442 -13.76 -22.43 -4.45
C ARG A 442 -14.52 -23.25 -5.49
N GLN A 443 -15.80 -23.51 -5.26
CA GLN A 443 -16.67 -24.19 -6.23
C GLN A 443 -16.78 -23.40 -7.53
N PHE A 444 -16.93 -22.07 -7.44
CA PHE A 444 -16.90 -21.23 -8.63
C PHE A 444 -15.58 -21.37 -9.38
N ARG A 445 -14.41 -21.31 -8.72
CA ARG A 445 -13.10 -21.50 -9.37
C ARG A 445 -13.02 -22.82 -10.14
N LEU A 446 -13.51 -23.91 -9.54
CA LEU A 446 -13.48 -25.26 -10.15
C LEU A 446 -14.51 -25.45 -11.27
N SER A 447 -15.59 -24.66 -11.30
CA SER A 447 -16.61 -24.75 -12.34
C SER A 447 -16.10 -24.33 -13.73
N SER A 448 -16.84 -24.68 -14.79
CA SER A 448 -16.60 -24.19 -16.16
C SER A 448 -17.17 -22.80 -16.43
N TYR A 449 -18.01 -22.26 -15.53
CA TYR A 449 -18.66 -20.96 -15.74
C TYR A 449 -17.63 -19.82 -15.72
N PRO A 450 -17.65 -18.90 -16.71
CA PRO A 450 -16.72 -17.78 -16.78
C PRO A 450 -17.08 -16.65 -15.80
N LYS A 451 -18.34 -16.59 -15.38
CA LYS A 451 -18.87 -15.59 -14.45
C LYS A 451 -19.97 -16.17 -13.56
N ILE A 452 -20.17 -15.57 -12.40
CA ILE A 452 -21.26 -15.87 -11.48
C ILE A 452 -21.72 -14.58 -10.78
N GLU A 453 -23.01 -14.49 -10.52
CA GLU A 453 -23.56 -13.46 -9.66
C GLU A 453 -24.44 -14.10 -8.60
N THR A 454 -24.15 -13.82 -7.34
CA THR A 454 -24.92 -14.27 -6.19
C THR A 454 -25.42 -13.05 -5.41
N GLU A 455 -26.19 -13.29 -4.35
CA GLU A 455 -26.56 -12.25 -3.39
C GLU A 455 -25.33 -11.69 -2.66
N HIS A 456 -24.28 -12.50 -2.47
CA HIS A 456 -23.12 -12.17 -1.64
C HIS A 456 -21.96 -11.58 -2.45
N PHE A 457 -21.76 -12.05 -3.67
CA PHE A 457 -20.62 -11.64 -4.49
C PHE A 457 -20.88 -11.75 -5.99
N LEU A 458 -19.98 -11.14 -6.74
CA LEU A 458 -19.86 -11.22 -8.18
C LEU A 458 -18.50 -11.84 -8.50
N GLY A 459 -18.46 -12.87 -9.33
CA GLY A 459 -17.25 -13.61 -9.69
C GLY A 459 -17.01 -13.63 -11.19
N ILE A 460 -15.75 -13.46 -11.61
CA ILE A 460 -15.34 -13.49 -13.02
C ILE A 460 -14.01 -14.24 -13.15
N LYS A 461 -13.82 -14.94 -14.27
CA LYS A 461 -12.56 -15.58 -14.67
C LYS A 461 -11.99 -14.92 -15.92
N PRO A 462 -11.30 -13.76 -15.80
CA PRO A 462 -10.74 -13.09 -16.97
C PRO A 462 -9.69 -13.98 -17.66
N PRO A 463 -9.56 -13.91 -18.99
CA PRO A 463 -8.55 -14.67 -19.72
C PRO A 463 -7.14 -14.39 -19.18
N ARG A 464 -6.31 -15.43 -19.08
CA ARG A 464 -4.94 -15.28 -18.60
C ARG A 464 -4.10 -14.35 -19.49
N ASP A 465 -4.28 -14.40 -20.80
CA ASP A 465 -3.51 -13.58 -21.74
C ASP A 465 -3.70 -12.09 -21.45
N LEU A 466 -4.91 -11.69 -21.07
CA LEU A 466 -5.19 -10.33 -20.61
C LEU A 466 -4.35 -9.96 -19.38
N VAL A 467 -4.13 -10.87 -18.43
CA VAL A 467 -3.27 -10.60 -17.26
C VAL A 467 -1.80 -10.46 -17.68
N LEU A 468 -1.35 -11.26 -18.65
CA LEU A 468 0.03 -11.23 -19.13
C LEU A 468 0.32 -9.98 -19.96
N ASP A 469 -0.58 -9.60 -20.86
CA ASP A 469 -0.48 -8.44 -21.74
C ASP A 469 -0.44 -7.13 -20.93
N TYR A 470 -1.16 -7.07 -19.80
CA TYR A 470 -1.28 -5.90 -18.94
C TYR A 470 -0.51 -6.03 -17.63
N ILE A 471 0.52 -6.89 -17.57
CA ILE A 471 1.27 -7.13 -16.34
C ILE A 471 1.91 -5.86 -15.76
N SER A 472 2.19 -4.85 -16.59
CA SER A 472 2.67 -3.53 -16.15
C SER A 472 1.61 -2.73 -15.38
N ASN A 473 0.33 -2.96 -15.64
CA ASN A 473 -0.78 -2.31 -14.94
C ASN A 473 -2.04 -3.19 -14.91
N LEU A 474 -2.20 -3.97 -13.84
CA LEU A 474 -3.36 -4.81 -13.58
C LEU A 474 -4.53 -4.06 -12.91
N LYS A 475 -4.53 -2.71 -12.91
CA LYS A 475 -5.66 -1.93 -12.41
C LYS A 475 -7.02 -2.33 -13.01
N PRO A 476 -7.15 -2.67 -14.31
CA PRO A 476 -8.43 -3.12 -14.84
C PRO A 476 -8.99 -4.37 -14.16
N LEU A 477 -8.13 -5.25 -13.64
CA LEU A 477 -8.53 -6.45 -12.89
C LEU A 477 -9.26 -6.13 -11.59
N VAL A 478 -8.98 -4.96 -11.00
CA VAL A 478 -9.47 -4.56 -9.66
C VAL A 478 -10.23 -3.24 -9.65
N GLY A 479 -10.25 -2.48 -10.75
CA GLY A 479 -10.87 -1.16 -10.83
C GLY A 479 -12.37 -1.21 -11.00
N LEU A 480 -12.88 -2.22 -11.73
CA LEU A 480 -14.28 -2.34 -12.10
C LEU A 480 -15.08 -2.99 -10.96
N ASN A 481 -16.32 -2.55 -10.75
CA ASN A 481 -17.18 -2.99 -9.64
C ASN A 481 -18.45 -3.75 -10.10
N THR A 482 -18.68 -3.89 -11.41
CA THR A 482 -19.90 -4.47 -11.98
C THR A 482 -19.56 -5.44 -13.12
N LEU A 483 -20.42 -6.44 -13.39
CA LEU A 483 -20.23 -7.39 -14.50
C LEU A 483 -20.20 -6.65 -15.82
N LYS A 484 -21.17 -5.76 -16.04
CA LYS A 484 -21.26 -4.92 -17.24
C LYS A 484 -20.01 -4.09 -17.48
N GLY A 485 -19.37 -3.58 -16.42
CA GLY A 485 -18.10 -2.87 -16.54
C GLY A 485 -16.96 -3.76 -17.02
N PHE A 486 -16.86 -4.98 -16.48
CA PHE A 486 -15.87 -5.97 -16.92
C PHE A 486 -16.13 -6.48 -18.34
N GLU A 487 -17.39 -6.67 -18.72
CA GLU A 487 -17.80 -7.05 -20.08
C GLU A 487 -17.40 -5.97 -21.07
N LEU A 488 -17.81 -4.72 -20.82
CA LEU A 488 -17.45 -3.58 -21.66
C LEU A 488 -15.93 -3.41 -21.80
N PHE A 489 -15.19 -3.58 -20.69
CA PHE A 489 -13.73 -3.56 -20.74
C PHE A 489 -13.19 -4.69 -21.60
N SER A 490 -13.68 -5.92 -21.41
CA SER A 490 -13.20 -7.08 -22.18
C SER A 490 -13.50 -6.95 -23.68
N GLU A 491 -14.70 -6.50 -24.04
CA GLU A 491 -15.10 -6.19 -25.42
C GLU A 491 -14.17 -5.13 -26.03
N LEU A 492 -13.98 -4.01 -25.34
CA LEU A 492 -13.06 -2.95 -25.77
C LEU A 492 -11.64 -3.50 -25.96
N MET A 493 -11.16 -4.33 -25.04
CA MET A 493 -9.81 -4.88 -25.11
C MET A 493 -9.60 -5.82 -26.30
N GLU A 494 -10.58 -6.65 -26.62
CA GLU A 494 -10.51 -7.52 -27.81
C GLU A 494 -10.56 -6.71 -29.10
N GLU A 495 -11.41 -5.67 -29.18
CA GLU A 495 -11.47 -4.79 -30.34
C GLU A 495 -10.15 -4.05 -30.61
N ILE A 496 -9.41 -3.66 -29.56
CA ILE A 496 -8.18 -2.88 -29.69
C ILE A 496 -6.89 -3.73 -29.66
N LYS A 497 -6.95 -5.04 -29.39
CA LYS A 497 -5.77 -5.90 -29.17
C LYS A 497 -4.80 -5.92 -30.36
N GLY A 498 -5.32 -5.79 -31.58
CA GLY A 498 -4.52 -5.75 -32.82
C GLY A 498 -4.09 -4.36 -33.27
N LEU A 499 -4.48 -3.31 -32.55
CA LEU A 499 -4.12 -1.93 -32.88
C LEU A 499 -2.72 -1.59 -32.33
N PRO A 500 -1.93 -0.77 -33.05
CA PRO A 500 -0.62 -0.36 -32.58
C PRO A 500 -0.72 0.43 -31.25
N ARG A 501 0.20 0.14 -30.33
CA ARG A 501 0.34 0.88 -29.07
C ARG A 501 0.88 2.28 -29.36
N LEU A 502 0.61 3.26 -28.48
CA LEU A 502 1.16 4.62 -28.63
C LEU A 502 2.69 4.63 -28.78
N SER A 503 3.40 3.73 -28.11
CA SER A 503 4.86 3.57 -28.21
C SER A 503 5.34 3.00 -29.55
N GLU A 504 4.42 2.40 -30.32
CA GLU A 504 4.66 1.82 -31.65
C GLU A 504 4.22 2.78 -32.75
N LEU A 505 3.54 3.88 -32.40
CA LEU A 505 3.26 4.98 -33.31
C LEU A 505 4.53 5.82 -33.41
N ASP A 506 5.04 6.03 -34.62
CA ASP A 506 6.19 6.89 -34.91
C ASP A 506 5.83 8.36 -34.66
N VAL A 507 5.80 8.74 -33.38
CA VAL A 507 5.32 10.02 -32.89
C VAL A 507 6.46 10.74 -32.19
N ASP A 508 6.82 11.90 -32.71
CA ASP A 508 7.80 12.81 -32.11
C ASP A 508 7.07 13.89 -31.30
N ILE A 509 7.41 14.01 -30.01
CA ILE A 509 6.82 15.03 -29.12
C ILE A 509 7.89 16.07 -28.79
N PHE A 510 7.68 17.31 -29.26
CA PHE A 510 8.63 18.40 -29.14
C PHE A 510 8.03 19.65 -28.50
N GLN A 511 8.69 20.20 -27.47
CA GLN A 511 8.28 21.47 -26.86
C GLN A 511 8.97 22.65 -27.55
N TYR A 512 8.24 23.39 -28.38
CA TYR A 512 8.78 24.60 -29.00
C TYR A 512 8.67 25.81 -28.06
N ASN A 513 9.80 26.44 -27.76
CA ASN A 513 9.87 27.70 -27.02
C ASN A 513 10.28 28.83 -27.98
N PRO A 514 9.35 29.71 -28.41
CA PRO A 514 9.63 30.70 -29.46
C PRO A 514 10.85 31.57 -29.18
N GLY A 515 11.75 31.62 -30.17
CA GLY A 515 13.03 32.32 -30.18
C GLY A 515 14.20 31.57 -29.54
N PHE A 516 14.02 30.30 -29.18
CA PHE A 516 15.09 29.43 -28.66
C PHE A 516 15.36 28.20 -29.54
N TYR A 517 14.76 28.11 -30.73
CA TYR A 517 15.04 27.00 -31.65
C TYR A 517 16.40 27.19 -32.32
N ARG A 518 16.64 28.39 -32.83
CA ARG A 518 17.92 28.90 -33.35
C ARG A 518 18.34 30.21 -32.70
N GLY A 519 17.43 30.87 -31.97
CA GLY A 519 17.66 32.17 -31.39
C GLY A 519 18.21 32.17 -29.96
N ASP A 520 18.10 33.35 -29.35
CA ASP A 520 18.52 33.65 -28.00
C ASP A 520 17.40 34.40 -27.23
N LYS A 521 17.70 34.88 -26.02
CA LYS A 521 16.73 35.59 -25.18
C LYS A 521 16.17 36.87 -25.82
N VAL A 522 16.95 37.55 -26.67
CA VAL A 522 16.51 38.75 -27.39
C VAL A 522 15.54 38.35 -28.49
N VAL A 523 15.89 37.33 -29.28
CA VAL A 523 15.01 36.76 -30.33
C VAL A 523 13.69 36.26 -29.72
N ALA A 524 13.72 35.60 -28.57
CA ALA A 524 12.53 35.13 -27.85
C ALA A 524 11.55 36.23 -27.48
N SER A 525 12.04 37.45 -27.20
CA SER A 525 11.17 38.58 -26.90
C SER A 525 10.35 39.05 -28.12
N TYR A 526 10.90 38.88 -29.33
CA TYR A 526 10.24 39.20 -30.60
C TYR A 526 9.38 38.02 -31.06
N ALA A 527 9.93 36.81 -31.09
CA ALA A 527 9.24 35.61 -31.55
C ALA A 527 7.91 35.39 -30.82
N ARG A 528 7.87 35.60 -29.49
CA ARG A 528 6.64 35.48 -28.70
C ARG A 528 5.57 36.51 -29.04
N LYS A 529 5.92 37.66 -29.63
CA LYS A 529 4.97 38.69 -30.06
C LYS A 529 4.34 38.38 -31.42
N LEU A 530 5.01 37.58 -32.24
CA LEU A 530 4.58 37.24 -33.59
C LEU A 530 3.43 36.23 -33.65
N PHE A 531 3.10 35.57 -32.53
CA PHE A 531 1.93 34.71 -32.39
C PHE A 531 0.69 35.53 -32.05
N ALA A 532 -0.31 35.51 -32.93
CA ALA A 532 -1.60 36.12 -32.67
C ALA A 532 -2.49 35.24 -31.79
N SER A 533 -3.60 35.79 -31.32
CA SER A 533 -4.64 35.01 -30.65
C SER A 533 -6.03 35.25 -31.22
N ARG A 534 -6.84 34.19 -31.22
CA ARG A 534 -8.26 34.16 -31.57
C ARG A 534 -9.13 33.95 -30.32
N TYR A 535 -8.69 33.08 -29.41
CA TYR A 535 -9.49 32.61 -28.27
C TYR A 535 -9.37 33.49 -27.01
N GLY A 536 -8.96 34.75 -27.16
CA GLY A 536 -8.92 35.71 -26.05
C GLY A 536 -7.82 35.43 -25.01
N ALA A 537 -6.73 34.76 -25.41
CA ALA A 537 -5.60 34.52 -24.52
C ALA A 537 -5.04 35.85 -23.96
N ARG A 538 -4.45 35.79 -22.76
CA ARG A 538 -3.82 36.94 -22.08
C ARG A 538 -2.37 36.64 -21.77
N ALA A 539 -1.45 37.45 -22.28
CA ALA A 539 -0.04 37.41 -21.93
C ALA A 539 0.61 38.78 -22.21
N PRO A 540 1.66 39.19 -21.46
CA PRO A 540 2.37 40.45 -21.71
C PRO A 540 2.97 40.55 -23.11
N SER A 541 3.34 39.41 -23.70
CA SER A 541 3.90 39.33 -25.05
C SER A 541 2.85 39.19 -26.16
N LEU A 542 1.55 39.15 -25.85
CA LEU A 542 0.51 39.00 -26.84
C LEU A 542 0.05 40.38 -27.33
N VAL A 543 0.47 40.73 -28.54
CA VAL A 543 0.24 42.06 -29.14
C VAL A 543 -0.70 42.04 -30.35
N PHE A 544 -0.98 40.86 -30.91
CA PHE A 544 -1.87 40.69 -32.07
C PHE A 544 -3.05 39.79 -31.75
N ASP A 545 -4.23 40.20 -32.22
CA ASP A 545 -5.36 39.30 -32.49
C ASP A 545 -5.34 38.89 -33.97
N VAL A 546 -6.04 37.80 -34.30
CA VAL A 546 -6.24 37.39 -35.69
C VAL A 546 -7.72 37.35 -36.07
N GLU A 547 -8.02 37.90 -37.24
CA GLU A 547 -9.34 37.88 -37.87
C GLU A 547 -9.22 37.24 -39.26
N VAL A 548 -10.03 36.21 -39.52
CA VAL A 548 -10.06 35.50 -40.82
C VAL A 548 -11.40 35.75 -41.50
N SER A 549 -11.37 36.18 -42.77
CA SER A 549 -12.57 36.42 -43.58
C SER A 549 -12.37 35.86 -44.99
N GLY A 550 -13.02 34.71 -45.24
CA GLY A 550 -12.77 33.91 -46.44
C GLY A 550 -11.32 33.45 -46.50
N GLU A 551 -10.61 33.78 -47.58
CA GLU A 551 -9.19 33.46 -47.75
C GLU A 551 -8.25 34.50 -47.13
N ASN A 552 -8.77 35.63 -46.65
CA ASN A 552 -7.97 36.73 -46.15
C ASN A 552 -7.69 36.58 -44.65
N ILE A 553 -6.42 36.72 -44.27
CA ILE A 553 -5.96 36.69 -42.88
C ILE A 553 -5.56 38.11 -42.49
N PHE A 554 -6.02 38.58 -41.34
CA PHE A 554 -5.69 39.90 -40.83
C PHE A 554 -5.14 39.81 -39.42
N PHE A 555 -4.01 40.48 -39.19
CA PHE A 555 -3.47 40.69 -37.87
C PHE A 555 -3.92 42.06 -37.36
N VAL A 556 -4.39 42.09 -36.12
CA VAL A 556 -4.92 43.29 -35.47
C VAL A 556 -4.10 43.61 -34.23
N GLU A 557 -3.39 44.72 -34.23
CA GLU A 557 -2.65 45.20 -33.06
C GLU A 557 -3.62 45.53 -31.92
N ARG A 558 -3.39 44.99 -30.72
CA ARG A 558 -4.39 44.98 -29.63
C ARG A 558 -4.73 46.35 -29.05
N ARG A 559 -3.78 47.28 -28.98
CA ARG A 559 -3.97 48.56 -28.26
C ARG A 559 -4.70 49.59 -29.11
N ASN A 560 -4.27 49.76 -30.36
CA ASN A 560 -4.76 50.79 -31.27
C ASN A 560 -5.66 50.21 -32.36
N ARG A 561 -5.83 48.88 -32.40
CA ARG A 561 -6.67 48.16 -33.37
C ARG A 561 -6.23 48.38 -34.82
N LEU A 562 -4.95 48.67 -35.05
CA LEU A 562 -4.38 48.76 -36.39
C LEU A 562 -4.38 47.38 -37.03
N LYS A 563 -5.01 47.29 -38.20
CA LYS A 563 -5.26 46.03 -38.92
C LYS A 563 -4.44 46.01 -40.20
N PHE A 564 -3.71 44.92 -40.43
CA PHE A 564 -2.99 44.69 -41.68
C PHE A 564 -3.25 43.29 -42.21
N LYS A 565 -3.26 43.18 -43.54
CA LYS A 565 -3.56 41.96 -44.26
C LYS A 565 -2.27 41.15 -44.47
N VAL A 566 -2.37 39.83 -44.32
CA VAL A 566 -1.27 38.89 -44.58
C VAL A 566 -1.75 37.76 -45.48
N ASN A 567 -0.84 37.20 -46.26
CA ASN A 567 -1.11 36.04 -47.11
C ASN A 567 -0.67 34.73 -46.43
N ARG A 568 -1.18 33.59 -46.90
CA ARG A 568 -0.85 32.26 -46.33
C ARG A 568 0.63 31.93 -46.34
N ALA A 569 1.41 32.43 -47.31
CA ALA A 569 2.86 32.21 -47.38
C ALA A 569 3.65 32.96 -46.29
N GLN A 570 3.02 33.94 -45.63
CA GLN A 570 3.66 34.85 -44.65
C GLN A 570 3.35 34.46 -43.21
N VAL A 571 2.57 33.39 -43.03
CA VAL A 571 2.15 32.88 -41.73
C VAL A 571 2.27 31.37 -41.68
N VAL A 572 2.32 30.84 -40.47
CA VAL A 572 2.12 29.42 -40.19
C VAL A 572 0.94 29.24 -39.27
N HIS A 573 0.22 28.12 -39.40
CA HIS A 573 -0.85 27.79 -38.47
C HIS A 573 -0.26 27.52 -37.09
N SER A 574 -0.97 27.96 -36.07
CA SER A 574 -0.53 27.85 -34.70
C SER A 574 -1.71 27.73 -33.74
N LEU A 575 -1.40 27.37 -32.50
CA LEU A 575 -2.27 27.65 -31.37
C LEU A 575 -1.36 28.14 -30.23
N ARG A 576 -1.44 29.43 -29.94
CA ARG A 576 -0.56 30.06 -28.95
C ARG A 576 -0.79 29.47 -27.57
N SER A 577 -2.05 29.31 -27.20
CA SER A 577 -2.52 28.83 -25.90
C SER A 577 -3.84 28.10 -26.07
N TYR A 578 -4.04 27.08 -25.24
CA TYR A 578 -5.30 26.36 -25.14
C TYR A 578 -6.38 27.09 -24.33
N ALA A 579 -6.05 28.24 -23.72
CA ALA A 579 -6.98 29.04 -22.94
C ALA A 579 -8.12 29.57 -23.82
N GLY A 580 -9.36 29.23 -23.45
CA GLY A 580 -10.56 29.64 -24.18
C GLY A 580 -10.98 28.69 -25.32
N VAL A 581 -10.18 27.67 -25.64
CA VAL A 581 -10.53 26.66 -26.63
C VAL A 581 -11.42 25.59 -25.98
N ILE A 582 -12.65 25.45 -26.47
CA ILE A 582 -13.70 24.59 -25.87
C ILE A 582 -13.98 23.29 -26.65
N HIS A 583 -13.29 23.07 -27.76
CA HIS A 583 -13.39 21.87 -28.60
C HIS A 583 -12.00 21.35 -28.98
N MET A 584 -11.91 20.09 -29.39
CA MET A 584 -10.62 19.43 -29.68
C MET A 584 -10.15 19.67 -31.11
N ASP A 585 -11.07 19.63 -32.09
CA ASP A 585 -10.79 19.87 -33.50
C ASP A 585 -10.91 21.37 -33.79
N ILE A 586 -9.79 22.00 -34.12
CA ILE A 586 -9.66 23.42 -34.44
C ILE A 586 -9.42 23.65 -35.93
N THR A 587 -9.75 22.69 -36.80
CA THR A 587 -9.56 22.81 -38.25
C THR A 587 -10.33 24.01 -38.80
N GLY A 588 -9.62 24.93 -39.46
CA GLY A 588 -10.17 26.21 -39.96
C GLY A 588 -10.34 27.29 -38.88
N GLU A 589 -10.20 26.92 -37.61
CA GLU A 589 -10.24 27.82 -36.46
C GLU A 589 -8.84 28.11 -35.88
N GLU A 590 -7.77 27.69 -36.56
CA GLU A 590 -6.40 27.86 -36.08
C GLU A 590 -6.03 29.35 -35.86
N GLU A 591 -5.09 29.59 -34.95
CA GLU A 591 -4.40 30.87 -34.82
C GLU A 591 -3.21 30.90 -35.80
N PHE A 592 -2.49 32.03 -35.85
CA PHE A 592 -1.39 32.21 -36.79
C PHE A 592 -0.17 32.85 -36.14
N ALA A 593 1.01 32.47 -36.60
CA ALA A 593 2.27 33.14 -36.29
C ALA A 593 2.88 33.73 -37.56
N LEU A 594 3.38 34.97 -37.47
CA LEU A 594 4.06 35.62 -38.59
C LEU A 594 5.45 35.01 -38.81
N VAL A 595 5.75 34.68 -40.06
CA VAL A 595 7.05 34.16 -40.50
C VAL A 595 7.71 35.00 -41.59
N ASP A 596 7.06 36.10 -41.99
CA ASP A 596 7.63 37.11 -42.88
C ASP A 596 7.70 38.45 -42.14
N PRO A 597 8.90 39.02 -41.92
CA PRO A 597 9.04 40.28 -41.21
C PRO A 597 8.53 41.48 -42.04
N GLU A 598 8.57 41.40 -43.38
CA GLU A 598 8.25 42.52 -44.27
C GLU A 598 6.76 42.88 -44.29
N VAL A 599 5.90 41.93 -43.90
CA VAL A 599 4.46 42.15 -43.87
C VAL A 599 4.01 43.07 -42.72
N ILE A 600 4.85 43.28 -41.70
CA ILE A 600 4.50 44.08 -40.53
C ILE A 600 4.73 45.57 -40.83
N PRO A 601 3.70 46.41 -40.88
CA PRO A 601 3.84 47.83 -41.17
C PRO A 601 4.73 48.58 -40.16
N GLY A 602 5.45 49.61 -40.61
CA GLY A 602 6.45 50.32 -39.79
C GLY A 602 5.88 51.03 -38.55
N ASP A 603 4.65 51.51 -38.61
CA ASP A 603 3.89 52.05 -37.48
C ASP A 603 3.53 50.96 -36.46
N VAL A 604 3.07 49.79 -36.93
CA VAL A 604 2.79 48.61 -36.08
C VAL A 604 4.07 48.09 -35.42
N ARG A 605 5.20 48.05 -36.14
CA ARG A 605 6.52 47.66 -35.58
C ARG A 605 6.90 48.55 -34.40
N LYS A 606 6.73 49.87 -34.53
CA LYS A 606 7.01 50.84 -33.44
C LYS A 606 6.11 50.61 -32.24
N LEU A 607 4.80 50.42 -32.44
CA LEU A 607 3.82 50.24 -31.37
C LEU A 607 4.00 48.92 -30.60
N THR A 608 4.40 47.86 -31.29
CA THR A 608 4.60 46.52 -30.69
C THR A 608 6.02 46.31 -30.14
N GLY A 609 6.93 47.24 -30.40
CA GLY A 609 8.34 47.14 -30.03
C GLY A 609 9.07 46.03 -30.81
N LEU A 610 8.73 45.88 -32.09
CA LEU A 610 9.37 44.99 -33.07
C LEU A 610 10.23 45.84 -34.04
N ILE A 611 11.15 46.64 -33.48
CA ILE A 611 11.84 47.73 -34.19
C ILE A 611 13.16 47.26 -34.82
N ASP A 612 13.88 46.36 -34.15
CA ASP A 612 15.15 45.84 -34.63
C ASP A 612 14.91 44.82 -35.75
N GLU A 613 15.37 45.15 -36.95
CA GLU A 613 15.13 44.37 -38.16
C GLU A 613 15.87 43.02 -38.15
N ASP A 614 17.08 42.97 -37.62
CA ASP A 614 17.87 41.73 -37.52
C ASP A 614 17.20 40.76 -36.55
N VAL A 615 16.82 41.26 -35.37
CA VAL A 615 16.12 40.44 -34.36
C VAL A 615 14.77 39.96 -34.90
N LEU A 616 14.05 40.79 -35.64
CA LEU A 616 12.76 40.43 -36.24
C LEU A 616 12.90 39.38 -37.35
N ARG A 617 13.91 39.49 -38.22
CA ARG A 617 14.25 38.47 -39.23
C ARG A 617 14.63 37.15 -38.57
N ARG A 618 15.47 37.17 -37.54
CA ARG A 618 15.83 35.96 -36.78
C ARG A 618 14.63 35.34 -36.07
N ALA A 619 13.73 36.15 -35.50
CA ALA A 619 12.54 35.67 -34.81
C ALA A 619 11.52 35.02 -35.75
N THR A 620 11.32 35.59 -36.94
CA THR A 620 10.44 35.00 -37.97
C THR A 620 11.04 33.71 -38.54
N SER A 621 12.36 33.65 -38.77
CA SER A 621 13.08 32.43 -39.19
C SER A 621 12.99 31.31 -38.15
N ASP A 622 13.18 31.64 -36.86
CA ASP A 622 13.08 30.68 -35.75
C ASP A 622 11.72 29.98 -35.72
N ILE A 623 10.63 30.73 -35.93
CA ILE A 623 9.26 30.20 -36.03
C ILE A 623 9.09 29.33 -37.28
N ALA A 624 9.54 29.81 -38.44
CA ALA A 624 9.41 29.10 -39.71
C ALA A 624 10.13 27.73 -39.68
N GLU A 625 11.35 27.70 -39.15
CA GLU A 625 12.16 26.48 -39.03
C GLU A 625 11.54 25.50 -38.00
N ALA A 626 11.16 25.98 -36.82
CA ALA A 626 10.52 25.13 -35.81
C ALA A 626 9.21 24.51 -36.33
N TYR A 627 8.40 25.29 -37.06
CA TYR A 627 7.17 24.79 -37.70
C TYR A 627 7.48 23.74 -38.79
N LYS A 628 8.51 23.99 -39.61
CA LYS A 628 8.93 23.04 -40.64
C LYS A 628 9.38 21.72 -40.03
N ASP A 629 10.22 21.76 -39.00
CA ASP A 629 10.89 20.58 -38.46
C ASP A 629 10.00 19.79 -37.49
N HIS A 630 9.21 20.48 -36.66
CA HIS A 630 8.44 19.87 -35.56
C HIS A 630 6.94 20.18 -35.56
N GLY A 631 6.43 20.98 -36.51
CA GLY A 631 4.99 21.16 -36.62
C GLY A 631 4.31 19.80 -36.90
N GLY A 632 3.10 19.64 -36.40
CA GLY A 632 2.32 18.41 -36.52
C GLY A 632 0.83 18.70 -36.52
N ASN A 633 -0.01 17.68 -36.61
CA ASN A 633 -1.46 17.83 -36.61
C ASN A 633 -2.08 17.81 -35.21
N ILE A 634 -1.29 17.52 -34.17
CA ILE A 634 -1.76 17.43 -32.78
C ILE A 634 -0.89 18.32 -31.88
N LEU A 635 -1.53 19.07 -30.98
CA LEU A 635 -0.87 19.76 -29.87
C LEU A 635 -1.36 19.25 -28.53
N LEU A 636 -0.45 19.13 -27.56
CA LEU A 636 -0.74 18.67 -26.21
C LEU A 636 -0.58 19.80 -25.19
N GLY A 637 -1.67 20.19 -24.54
CA GLY A 637 -1.65 21.01 -23.33
C GLY A 637 -1.49 20.14 -22.09
N ARG A 638 -0.76 20.62 -21.08
CA ARG A 638 -0.67 19.91 -19.78
C ARG A 638 -1.93 20.17 -18.97
N ARG A 639 -2.54 19.11 -18.40
CA ARG A 639 -3.70 19.21 -17.50
C ARG A 639 -3.38 18.73 -16.08
N VAL A 640 -4.17 19.17 -15.10
CA VAL A 640 -4.12 18.64 -13.74
C VAL A 640 -4.49 17.15 -13.78
N PHE A 641 -3.73 16.32 -13.04
CA PHE A 641 -3.92 14.87 -13.01
C PHE A 641 -5.25 14.49 -12.34
N LEU A 642 -6.30 14.39 -13.15
CA LEU A 642 -7.58 13.80 -12.74
C LEU A 642 -7.70 12.33 -13.20
N THR A 643 -6.91 11.92 -14.21
CA THR A 643 -6.82 10.56 -14.76
C THR A 643 -5.34 10.21 -15.06
N THR A 644 -5.06 9.04 -15.67
CA THR A 644 -3.67 8.60 -15.94
C THR A 644 -2.99 9.37 -17.09
N ILE A 645 -3.74 9.96 -18.02
CA ILE A 645 -3.18 10.78 -19.12
C ILE A 645 -3.04 12.25 -18.70
N PRO A 646 -1.82 12.83 -18.72
CA PRO A 646 -1.55 14.19 -18.25
C PRO A 646 -1.80 15.29 -19.29
N TYR A 647 -2.42 14.96 -20.42
CA TYR A 647 -2.57 15.85 -21.57
C TYR A 647 -4.03 16.18 -21.89
N LEU A 648 -4.21 17.35 -22.50
CA LEU A 648 -5.38 17.76 -23.26
C LEU A 648 -4.90 17.91 -24.70
N ALA A 649 -5.51 17.20 -25.65
CA ALA A 649 -5.04 17.18 -27.03
C ALA A 649 -5.95 18.01 -27.95
N TYR A 650 -5.34 18.73 -28.89
CA TYR A 650 -6.00 19.56 -29.89
C TYR A 650 -5.52 19.15 -31.29
N TYR A 651 -6.43 19.10 -32.25
CA TYR A 651 -6.22 18.57 -33.58
C TYR A 651 -6.53 19.62 -34.66
N SER A 652 -5.81 19.61 -35.77
CA SER A 652 -6.28 20.19 -37.03
C SER A 652 -5.79 19.39 -38.25
N ASP A 653 -6.56 19.38 -39.34
CA ASP A 653 -6.15 18.82 -40.63
C ASP A 653 -4.92 19.56 -41.20
N ASN A 654 -4.70 20.83 -40.82
CA ASN A 654 -3.52 21.60 -41.15
C ASN A 654 -2.39 21.30 -40.15
N LYS A 655 -1.16 21.30 -40.63
CA LYS A 655 0.02 21.26 -39.75
C LYS A 655 0.03 22.53 -38.89
N LEU A 656 0.28 22.41 -37.60
CA LEU A 656 0.32 23.53 -36.65
C LEU A 656 1.54 23.48 -35.73
N THR A 657 1.86 24.62 -35.13
CA THR A 657 2.86 24.72 -34.05
C THR A 657 2.30 25.43 -32.82
N GLY A 658 2.66 24.92 -31.64
CA GLY A 658 2.33 25.53 -30.35
C GLY A 658 3.42 26.49 -29.86
N THR A 659 3.19 27.09 -28.69
CA THR A 659 4.26 27.79 -27.94
C THR A 659 4.68 26.95 -26.72
N ALA A 660 5.52 27.52 -25.84
CA ALA A 660 6.07 26.80 -24.68
C ALA A 660 5.03 26.20 -23.71
N VAL A 661 3.74 26.58 -23.81
CA VAL A 661 2.65 26.01 -23.00
C VAL A 661 2.03 24.74 -23.61
N MET A 662 2.42 24.38 -24.83
CA MET A 662 1.97 23.21 -25.58
C MET A 662 3.16 22.34 -25.99
N LEU A 663 2.91 21.06 -26.26
CA LEU A 663 3.85 20.16 -26.92
C LEU A 663 3.35 19.89 -28.33
N ASN A 664 4.23 20.01 -29.32
CA ASN A 664 3.95 19.61 -30.69
C ASN A 664 4.05 18.10 -30.78
N MET A 665 3.04 17.46 -31.36
CA MET A 665 3.06 16.04 -31.66
C MET A 665 3.10 15.88 -33.18
N LYS A 666 4.30 15.62 -33.68
CA LYS A 666 4.56 15.34 -35.09
C LYS A 666 4.37 13.84 -35.35
N THR A 667 3.67 13.54 -36.42
CA THR A 667 3.38 12.16 -36.82
C THR A 667 3.11 12.11 -38.32
N ASP A 668 3.54 11.02 -38.95
CA ASP A 668 3.25 10.73 -40.37
C ASP A 668 1.98 9.87 -40.54
N MET A 669 1.17 9.74 -39.48
CA MET A 669 -0.06 8.97 -39.53
C MET A 669 -1.14 9.65 -40.41
N PRO A 670 -2.03 8.87 -41.06
CA PRO A 670 -3.20 9.41 -41.73
C PRO A 670 -4.05 10.30 -40.80
N LEU A 671 -4.64 11.37 -41.34
CA LEU A 671 -5.44 12.34 -40.59
C LEU A 671 -6.55 11.71 -39.74
N GLU A 672 -7.19 10.64 -40.24
CA GLU A 672 -8.20 9.89 -39.48
C GLU A 672 -7.64 9.27 -38.19
N ARG A 673 -6.40 8.76 -38.22
CA ARG A 673 -5.73 8.22 -37.04
C ARG A 673 -5.31 9.31 -36.07
N ALA A 674 -4.89 10.47 -36.58
CA ALA A 674 -4.55 11.62 -35.74
C ALA A 674 -5.80 12.16 -34.99
N ARG A 675 -6.96 12.17 -35.65
CA ARG A 675 -8.25 12.47 -35.00
C ARG A 675 -8.59 11.46 -33.90
N ALA A 676 -8.48 10.17 -34.21
CA ALA A 676 -8.74 9.11 -33.22
C ALA A 676 -7.79 9.19 -32.01
N LEU A 677 -6.50 9.46 -32.25
CA LEU A 677 -5.50 9.64 -31.18
C LEU A 677 -5.83 10.87 -30.31
N THR A 678 -6.32 11.95 -30.91
CA THR A 678 -6.76 13.14 -30.17
C THR A 678 -7.92 12.83 -29.22
N LEU A 679 -8.90 12.04 -29.67
CA LEU A 679 -9.99 11.57 -28.80
C LEU A 679 -9.46 10.70 -27.67
N PHE A 680 -8.56 9.75 -27.97
CA PHE A 680 -7.94 8.89 -26.98
C PHE A 680 -7.19 9.68 -25.90
N LEU A 681 -6.36 10.65 -26.29
CA LEU A 681 -5.56 11.46 -25.35
C LEU A 681 -6.41 12.37 -24.46
N ASN A 682 -7.62 12.72 -24.89
CA ASN A 682 -8.57 13.45 -24.05
C ASN A 682 -9.46 12.55 -23.17
N SER A 683 -9.45 11.24 -23.38
CA SER A 683 -10.32 10.29 -22.70
C SER A 683 -10.05 10.16 -21.20
N SER A 684 -11.08 9.73 -20.46
CA SER A 684 -11.02 9.37 -19.04
C SER A 684 -10.91 7.86 -18.80
N LEU A 685 -10.93 7.05 -19.86
CA LEU A 685 -10.95 5.58 -19.79
C LEU A 685 -9.56 4.95 -19.62
N THR A 686 -8.52 5.76 -19.42
CA THR A 686 -7.11 5.33 -19.32
C THR A 686 -6.60 5.19 -17.90
#